data_AF-A0A1M5Z6P3-F1
#
_entry.id   AF-A0A1M5Z6P3-F1
#
_cell.length_a   1.000
_cell.length_b   1.000
_cell.length_c   1.000
_cell.angle_alpha   90.00
_cell.angle_beta   90.00
_cell.angle_gamma   90.00
#
_symmetry.space_group_name_H-M   'P 1'
#
loop_
_entity.id
_entity.type
_entity.pdbx_description
1 polymer ?
#
loop_
_entity_poly.entity_id
_entity_poly.type
_entity_poly.pdbx_seq_one_letter_code
_entity_poly.pdbx_strand_id
1 'polypeptide(L)'
;MPPNTTATSGDKPGKSGRKKGRKARLIVLVLVLAIIGGIAYGAYWSISTVRASFPQTKGSITLEGLSGPVDVKRDGYGIPQIYADSDEDLFMAQGYVQAQDRFYEMDVRRHMTSGRLSEMFGKGQVDNDEFLRTLGWDRVAQQEYDTKLKPETKKYLQAYAKGVNAYLKGKDGADISLEYAALGFTNDYKPAQWTPVDSVSWLKAMAWDLRGNMQDEIDRALMTSRLGPQQIAELYPQYPYDRNQAIVQDGEYDELTKTFKQSDGDNGSGGSSDDSSTGGGASGGSTGGGASGGTGTSNRSGSALQSQLSGLYNVLDDLPTAVGVNGNGIGSNSWVVAGKYTITHKPLLANDPHLSASLPSVWYQMGLHCRTVSTKCQYDVSGYTFAGMPGVIIGHNQTISWGMTNSGVDVTDLYLEKLSGNDGYIYNKKVKPFTTREETIKVAGGTSKKIVVRQTEDGMPLLSDRDDELVNVGKKATVDTAAPDRGDGYGVALKWTALEPGNSMDAVFAMNKAKDWDSFRAAAKLFDVPSQNLVYADTANHIGYQLPGKIPTRAKGLDGSIPAPGWDSRYKWTGYIAFDELPYEYDPARGYIVTANQAVIDKDKYPYTLTTDWGYGARSQRITDLIKGKIKGGGKISTDDMRQMQLDNDSQIARLLVPTLLKINLDDPDVREAQKLLQGWDYTQDADSAAAAYFNAVWRNILKLAFGNKLPKELRVEGQCLWVDPVNSTGPVDDTDKVRECGERDADQAQPDGGDRWFEVVRNLMQKTDSEWWTTPKSVSGRPGADHNRDKLFERALIDARWELTAKLGKDIDTWSWGRLHRLFLKNQTLGTSGPGFLQYILNRGPWKLGGGEATVNATGWNAAGGYGVVWVPSMRMVVNLDDLDKSKWINLSGASGHAFSAHYTDQTGKWANGELLDWSFSKKAVDDSTSDTLVLKP
;
A
#
# COMPACT_ATOMS: atom_id res chain seq x y z
N MET A 1 -28.68 8.61 106.76
CA MET A 1 -28.07 7.51 107.54
C MET A 1 -27.05 6.80 106.66
N PRO A 2 -25.88 6.42 107.18
CA PRO A 2 -24.72 5.90 106.42
C PRO A 2 -24.88 4.35 106.26
N PRO A 3 -23.90 3.52 105.80
CA PRO A 3 -22.50 3.79 105.40
C PRO A 3 -21.95 2.96 104.18
N ASN A 4 -20.69 3.25 103.83
CA ASN A 4 -19.60 2.35 103.42
C ASN A 4 -19.76 1.31 102.28
N THR A 5 -18.82 1.31 101.32
CA THR A 5 -17.58 0.48 101.43
C THR A 5 -16.61 0.70 100.25
N THR A 6 -15.39 1.12 100.61
CA THR A 6 -14.05 0.58 100.28
C THR A 6 -13.58 0.30 98.85
N ALA A 7 -12.33 0.72 98.64
CA ALA A 7 -11.53 0.73 97.42
C ALA A 7 -10.75 -0.56 97.13
N THR A 8 -10.37 -0.73 95.85
CA THR A 8 -9.08 -1.22 95.27
C THR A 8 -9.29 -1.25 93.74
N SER A 9 -8.34 -1.08 92.81
CA SER A 9 -6.91 -0.79 92.76
C SER A 9 -6.55 -0.64 91.27
N GLY A 10 -5.76 0.38 90.90
CA GLY A 10 -4.85 0.34 89.74
C GLY A 10 -5.45 0.46 88.33
N ASP A 11 -5.37 1.66 87.74
CA ASP A 11 -4.68 1.83 86.45
C ASP A 11 -4.47 3.31 86.07
N LYS A 12 -3.35 3.57 85.40
CA LYS A 12 -2.84 4.90 85.04
C LYS A 12 -3.80 5.66 84.10
N PRO A 13 -3.82 7.01 84.13
CA PRO A 13 -4.59 7.80 83.16
C PRO A 13 -4.09 7.52 81.74
N GLY A 14 -4.95 6.90 80.92
CA GLY A 14 -4.68 6.67 79.50
C GLY A 14 -4.39 7.99 78.79
N LYS A 15 -3.17 8.13 78.23
CA LYS A 15 -2.84 9.23 77.33
C LYS A 15 -3.77 9.15 76.12
N SER A 16 -4.65 10.15 75.96
CA SER A 16 -5.58 10.19 74.83
C SER A 16 -4.82 10.08 73.50
N GLY A 17 -5.17 9.10 72.68
CA GLY A 17 -4.62 8.89 71.34
C GLY A 17 -5.03 9.96 70.30
N ARG A 18 -5.59 11.10 70.73
CA ARG A 18 -6.15 12.14 69.85
C ARG A 18 -5.10 12.89 69.00
N LYS A 19 -3.81 12.83 69.34
CA LYS A 19 -2.74 13.53 68.57
C LYS A 19 -2.19 12.73 67.38
N LYS A 20 -2.26 11.39 67.36
CA LYS A 20 -1.76 10.58 66.23
C LYS A 20 -2.69 10.64 65.00
N GLY A 21 -4.01 10.67 65.21
CA GLY A 21 -4.99 10.78 64.12
C GLY A 21 -4.99 12.12 63.38
N ARG A 22 -4.61 13.22 64.04
CA ARG A 22 -4.58 14.56 63.43
C ARG A 22 -3.41 14.74 62.45
N LYS A 23 -2.23 14.17 62.78
CA LYS A 23 -1.07 14.14 61.86
C LYS A 23 -1.31 13.23 60.66
N ALA A 24 -1.89 12.04 60.87
CA ALA A 24 -2.25 11.14 59.77
C ALA A 24 -3.29 11.76 58.82
N ARG A 25 -4.34 12.41 59.36
CA ARG A 25 -5.32 13.16 58.55
C ARG A 25 -4.67 14.31 57.78
N LEU A 26 -3.74 15.05 58.37
CA LEU A 26 -3.03 16.13 57.69
C LEU A 26 -2.18 15.58 56.53
N ILE A 27 -1.48 14.47 56.73
CA ILE A 27 -0.68 13.82 55.66
C ILE A 27 -1.59 13.35 54.52
N VAL A 28 -2.73 12.71 54.84
CA VAL A 28 -3.71 12.30 53.82
C VAL A 28 -4.27 13.52 53.09
N LEU A 29 -4.59 14.62 53.77
CA LEU A 29 -5.07 15.85 53.15
C LEU A 29 -4.03 16.48 52.23
N VAL A 30 -2.77 16.53 52.64
CA VAL A 30 -1.65 17.03 51.82
C VAL A 30 -1.44 16.13 50.61
N LEU A 31 -1.50 14.80 50.76
CA LEU A 31 -1.41 13.86 49.63
C LEU A 31 -2.57 14.02 48.66
N VAL A 32 -3.80 14.16 49.17
CA VAL A 32 -4.99 14.41 48.33
C VAL A 32 -4.86 15.76 47.61
N LEU A 33 -4.42 16.82 48.28
CA LEU A 33 -4.19 18.13 47.65
C LEU A 33 -3.03 18.10 46.66
N ALA A 34 -1.98 17.33 46.91
CA ALA A 34 -0.87 17.13 45.96
C ALA A 34 -1.32 16.32 44.74
N ILE A 35 -2.17 15.31 44.92
CA ILE A 35 -2.79 14.55 43.82
C ILE A 35 -3.72 15.46 43.02
N ILE A 36 -4.60 16.21 43.67
CA ILE A 36 -5.50 17.17 43.01
C ILE A 36 -4.70 18.25 42.29
N GLY A 37 -3.67 18.80 42.93
CA GLY A 37 -2.77 19.79 42.33
C GLY A 37 -2.00 19.22 41.14
N GLY A 38 -1.52 17.98 41.23
CA GLY A 38 -0.86 17.27 40.13
C GLY A 38 -1.81 16.98 38.97
N ILE A 39 -3.05 16.56 39.26
CA ILE A 39 -4.09 16.35 38.24
C ILE A 39 -4.49 17.67 37.58
N ALA A 40 -4.68 18.74 38.35
CA ALA A 40 -5.05 20.05 37.83
C ALA A 40 -3.93 20.67 36.99
N TYR A 41 -2.68 20.57 37.45
CA TYR A 41 -1.51 21.01 36.69
C TYR A 41 -1.30 20.16 35.43
N GLY A 42 -1.43 18.84 35.54
CA GLY A 42 -1.37 17.93 34.39
C GLY A 42 -2.45 18.23 33.36
N ALA A 43 -3.70 18.46 33.79
CA ALA A 43 -4.80 18.83 32.91
C ALA A 43 -4.57 20.20 32.26
N TYR A 44 -4.12 21.20 33.00
CA TYR A 44 -3.76 22.52 32.46
C TYR A 44 -2.64 22.41 31.43
N TRP A 45 -1.56 21.72 31.76
CA TRP A 45 -0.44 21.49 30.86
C TRP A 45 -0.88 20.76 29.59
N SER A 46 -1.66 19.69 29.70
CA SER A 46 -2.18 18.96 28.54
C SER A 46 -3.08 19.84 27.66
N ILE A 47 -4.00 20.61 28.23
CA ILE A 47 -4.88 21.51 27.46
C ILE A 47 -4.06 22.60 26.79
N SER A 48 -3.08 23.17 27.49
CA SER A 48 -2.20 24.22 26.97
C SER A 48 -1.35 23.70 25.80
N THR A 49 -0.68 22.56 25.96
CA THR A 49 0.15 21.94 24.92
C THR A 49 -0.67 21.57 23.69
N VAL A 50 -1.84 20.96 23.87
CA VAL A 50 -2.73 20.60 22.74
C VAL A 50 -3.19 21.85 22.00
N ARG A 51 -3.65 22.89 22.71
CA ARG A 51 -4.10 24.13 22.07
C ARG A 51 -2.97 24.91 21.40
N ALA A 52 -1.75 24.87 21.95
CA ALA A 52 -0.60 25.53 21.36
C ALA A 52 -0.24 24.96 19.99
N SER A 53 -0.45 23.66 19.78
CA SER A 53 -0.19 22.98 18.50
C SER A 53 -1.20 23.27 17.39
N PHE A 54 -2.35 23.89 17.70
CA PHE A 54 -3.41 24.06 16.70
C PHE A 54 -3.09 25.14 15.65
N PRO A 55 -3.46 24.90 14.39
CA PRO A 55 -3.24 25.86 13.32
C PRO A 55 -4.03 27.16 13.56
N GLN A 56 -3.38 28.30 13.35
CA GLN A 56 -4.08 29.58 13.18
C GLN A 56 -4.72 29.63 11.79
N THR A 57 -6.03 29.41 11.72
CA THR A 57 -6.79 29.37 10.46
C THR A 57 -7.49 30.68 10.11
N LYS A 58 -7.45 31.69 11.01
CA LYS A 58 -8.12 32.98 10.85
C LYS A 58 -7.18 34.18 11.00
N GLY A 59 -7.58 35.30 10.39
CA GLY A 59 -6.92 36.59 10.57
C GLY A 59 -5.80 36.81 9.55
N SER A 60 -4.69 37.38 9.97
CA SER A 60 -3.52 37.55 9.09
C SER A 60 -2.21 37.25 9.78
N ILE A 61 -1.26 36.70 9.03
CA ILE A 61 0.10 36.37 9.47
C ILE A 61 1.09 36.99 8.50
N THR A 62 2.16 37.59 9.00
CA THR A 62 3.30 38.00 8.16
C THR A 62 4.16 36.78 7.85
N LEU A 63 4.33 36.50 6.56
CA LEU A 63 5.11 35.41 6.02
C LEU A 63 6.22 36.00 5.15
N GLU A 64 7.39 36.17 5.77
CA GLU A 64 8.53 36.88 5.17
C GLU A 64 8.91 36.31 3.80
N GLY A 65 8.90 37.20 2.80
CA GLY A 65 9.40 36.94 1.46
C GLY A 65 8.39 36.31 0.50
N LEU A 66 7.10 36.43 0.80
CA LEU A 66 6.07 36.53 -0.24
C LEU A 66 6.29 37.81 -1.09
N SER A 67 5.87 37.77 -2.36
CA SER A 67 5.86 38.94 -3.24
C SER A 67 4.54 39.74 -3.16
N GLY A 68 3.46 39.09 -2.73
CA GLY A 68 2.15 39.68 -2.52
C GLY A 68 1.31 38.91 -1.49
N PRO A 69 0.08 39.38 -1.19
CA PRO A 69 -0.79 38.71 -0.24
C PRO A 69 -1.35 37.41 -0.81
N VAL A 70 -1.43 36.38 0.04
CA VAL A 70 -2.06 35.09 -0.27
C VAL A 70 -3.28 34.89 0.63
N ASP A 71 -4.41 34.53 0.05
CA ASP A 71 -5.62 34.17 0.81
C ASP A 71 -5.70 32.65 0.97
N VAL A 72 -5.82 32.16 2.20
CA VAL A 72 -6.06 30.75 2.52
C VAL A 72 -7.46 30.63 3.08
N LYS A 73 -8.35 30.00 2.31
CA LYS A 73 -9.75 29.77 2.68
C LYS A 73 -9.95 28.32 3.03
N ARG A 74 -10.58 28.02 4.17
CA ARG A 74 -10.90 26.66 4.57
C ARG A 74 -12.40 26.46 4.68
N ASP A 75 -12.87 25.31 4.20
CA ASP A 75 -14.25 24.89 4.36
C ASP A 75 -14.52 24.30 5.75
N GLY A 76 -15.75 23.83 5.97
CA GLY A 76 -16.17 23.20 7.22
C GLY A 76 -15.47 21.86 7.57
N TYR A 77 -14.67 21.30 6.66
CA TYR A 77 -13.82 20.12 6.87
C TYR A 77 -12.33 20.47 6.96
N GLY A 78 -12.01 21.77 7.00
CA GLY A 78 -10.64 22.27 7.13
C GLY A 78 -9.82 22.20 5.83
N ILE A 79 -10.44 21.98 4.66
CA ILE A 79 -9.75 21.83 3.38
C ILE A 79 -9.32 23.20 2.86
N PRO A 80 -8.00 23.48 2.69
CA PRO A 80 -7.55 24.78 2.24
C PRO A 80 -7.65 24.96 0.72
N GLN A 81 -8.11 26.14 0.33
CA GLN A 81 -8.08 26.70 -1.01
C GLN A 81 -7.17 27.95 -0.97
N ILE A 82 -6.02 27.89 -1.63
CA ILE A 82 -4.97 28.91 -1.56
C ILE A 82 -5.03 29.80 -2.80
N TYR A 83 -5.11 31.12 -2.63
CA TYR A 83 -5.17 32.10 -3.72
C TYR A 83 -3.95 33.02 -3.71
N ALA A 84 -3.20 33.07 -4.82
CA ALA A 84 -2.00 33.91 -4.99
C ALA A 84 -1.91 34.56 -6.39
N ASP A 85 -0.94 35.46 -6.58
CA ASP A 85 -0.66 36.13 -7.87
C ASP A 85 0.69 35.73 -8.49
N SER A 86 1.40 34.76 -7.90
CA SER A 86 2.59 34.12 -8.48
C SER A 86 2.69 32.67 -8.03
N ASP A 87 3.33 31.83 -8.84
CA ASP A 87 3.54 30.42 -8.51
C ASP A 87 4.33 30.24 -7.21
N GLU A 88 5.34 31.08 -6.97
CA GLU A 88 6.20 31.00 -5.79
C GLU A 88 5.44 31.33 -4.52
N ASP A 89 4.60 32.37 -4.54
CA ASP A 89 3.76 32.71 -3.39
C ASP A 89 2.75 31.59 -3.10
N LEU A 90 2.23 30.96 -4.17
CA LEU A 90 1.30 29.83 -4.07
C LEU A 90 1.96 28.60 -3.42
N PHE A 91 3.15 28.20 -3.88
CA PHE A 91 3.87 27.05 -3.32
C PHE A 91 4.47 27.34 -1.94
N MET A 92 4.91 28.57 -1.67
CA MET A 92 5.35 28.98 -0.33
C MET A 92 4.18 28.93 0.67
N ALA A 93 3.00 29.39 0.28
CA ALA A 93 1.81 29.23 1.10
C ALA A 93 1.38 27.77 1.27
N GLN A 94 1.49 26.94 0.22
CA GLN A 94 1.21 25.51 0.29
C GLN A 94 2.08 24.85 1.38
N GLY A 95 3.40 25.09 1.37
CA GLY A 95 4.31 24.55 2.37
C GLY A 95 4.01 25.03 3.78
N TYR A 96 3.68 26.32 3.94
CA TYR A 96 3.29 26.86 5.24
C TYR A 96 2.03 26.18 5.80
N VAL A 97 0.99 26.05 4.96
CA VAL A 97 -0.30 25.47 5.34
C VAL A 97 -0.18 23.98 5.66
N GLN A 98 0.51 23.20 4.84
CA GLN A 98 0.71 21.77 5.12
C GLN A 98 1.52 21.55 6.41
N ALA A 99 2.55 22.36 6.64
CA ALA A 99 3.30 22.30 7.91
C ALA A 99 2.41 22.65 9.11
N GLN A 100 1.53 23.64 8.95
CA GLN A 100 0.54 24.00 9.96
C GLN A 100 -0.35 22.83 10.38
N ASP A 101 -0.79 22.05 9.40
CA ASP A 101 -1.80 21.02 9.61
C ASP A 101 -1.19 19.65 9.95
N ARG A 102 0.01 19.33 9.43
CA ARG A 102 0.58 17.97 9.43
C ARG A 102 2.12 17.89 9.53
N PHE A 103 2.83 18.89 10.07
CA PHE A 103 4.30 18.87 10.06
C PHE A 103 4.93 17.61 10.73
N TYR A 104 4.36 17.08 11.81
CA TYR A 104 4.90 15.85 12.42
C TYR A 104 4.89 14.67 11.43
N GLU A 105 3.81 14.49 10.66
CA GLU A 105 3.74 13.48 9.58
C GLU A 105 4.84 13.73 8.54
N MET A 106 5.01 14.98 8.10
CA MET A 106 6.04 15.38 7.14
C MET A 106 7.45 15.05 7.65
N ASP A 107 7.72 15.35 8.92
CA ASP A 107 9.02 15.15 9.56
C ASP A 107 9.39 13.67 9.67
N VAL A 108 8.44 12.84 10.11
CA VAL A 108 8.62 11.38 10.16
C VAL A 108 8.91 10.83 8.76
N ARG A 109 8.16 11.28 7.75
CA ARG A 109 8.34 10.85 6.35
C ARG A 109 9.71 11.21 5.79
N ARG A 110 10.23 12.42 6.04
CA ARG A 110 11.61 12.77 5.60
C ARG A 110 12.65 11.91 6.33
N HIS A 111 12.45 11.56 7.60
CA HIS A 111 13.39 10.71 8.34
C HIS A 111 13.38 9.28 7.82
N MET A 112 12.20 8.74 7.49
CA MET A 112 12.09 7.45 6.81
C MET A 112 12.80 7.49 5.45
N THR A 113 12.45 8.42 4.57
CA THR A 113 13.06 8.47 3.22
C THR A 113 14.57 8.75 3.21
N SER A 114 15.11 9.31 4.30
CA SER A 114 16.55 9.55 4.47
C SER A 114 17.26 8.54 5.36
N GLY A 115 16.58 7.49 5.85
CA GLY A 115 17.14 6.52 6.78
C GLY A 115 17.74 7.20 8.03
N ARG A 116 16.90 7.95 8.74
CA ARG A 116 17.22 8.70 9.97
C ARG A 116 16.15 8.55 11.07
N LEU A 117 15.28 7.56 11.00
CA LEU A 117 14.23 7.33 12.01
C LEU A 117 14.82 7.11 13.41
N SER A 118 16.02 6.54 13.52
CA SER A 118 16.74 6.37 14.79
C SER A 118 17.17 7.69 15.42
N GLU A 119 17.23 8.79 14.66
CA GLU A 119 17.39 10.14 15.21
C GLU A 119 16.15 10.60 15.98
N MET A 120 14.96 10.09 15.64
CA MET A 120 13.69 10.42 16.30
C MET A 120 13.31 9.41 17.40
N PHE A 121 13.49 8.11 17.12
CA PHE A 121 12.94 7.02 17.95
C PHE A 121 14.02 6.15 18.61
N GLY A 122 15.30 6.44 18.38
CA GLY A 122 16.43 5.76 19.02
C GLY A 122 16.74 4.39 18.43
N LYS A 123 17.32 3.52 19.27
CA LYS A 123 17.96 2.27 18.84
C LYS A 123 17.05 1.31 18.07
N GLY A 124 15.74 1.30 18.38
CA GLY A 124 14.78 0.41 17.74
C GLY A 124 14.50 0.69 16.26
N GLN A 125 15.12 1.70 15.66
CA GLN A 125 14.99 2.04 14.24
C GLN A 125 16.32 1.99 13.48
N VAL A 126 17.39 1.51 14.11
CA VAL A 126 18.72 1.48 13.48
C VAL A 126 18.73 0.56 12.27
N ASP A 127 18.12 -0.61 12.35
CA ASP A 127 18.17 -1.61 11.27
C ASP A 127 17.38 -1.11 10.03
N ASN A 128 16.24 -0.45 10.26
CA ASN A 128 15.50 0.28 9.23
C ASN A 128 16.34 1.36 8.55
N ASP A 129 17.04 2.18 9.35
CA ASP A 129 17.93 3.21 8.82
C ASP A 129 19.09 2.61 8.02
N GLU A 130 19.66 1.49 8.44
CA GLU A 130 20.73 0.80 7.72
C GLU A 130 20.28 0.32 6.35
N PHE A 131 19.08 -0.25 6.27
CA PHE A 131 18.50 -0.69 5.01
C PHE A 131 18.21 0.49 4.07
N LEU A 132 17.52 1.53 4.56
CA LEU A 132 17.18 2.72 3.76
C LEU A 132 18.44 3.48 3.32
N ARG A 133 19.47 3.55 4.18
CA ARG A 133 20.80 4.10 3.83
C ARG A 133 21.51 3.27 2.79
N THR A 134 21.29 1.95 2.77
CA THR A 134 21.87 1.05 1.76
C THR A 134 21.26 1.28 0.39
N LEU A 135 19.93 1.41 0.32
CA LEU A 135 19.22 1.83 -0.89
C LEU A 135 19.65 3.24 -1.33
N GLY A 136 19.78 4.17 -0.38
CA GLY A 136 20.27 5.53 -0.61
C GLY A 136 19.26 6.43 -1.31
N TRP A 137 17.97 6.35 -0.95
CA TRP A 137 16.89 7.16 -1.56
C TRP A 137 17.15 8.65 -1.52
N ASP A 138 17.51 9.20 -0.35
CA ASP A 138 17.85 10.61 -0.16
C ASP A 138 19.01 11.06 -1.07
N ARG A 139 20.05 10.22 -1.20
CA ARG A 139 21.17 10.49 -2.11
C ARG A 139 20.72 10.53 -3.57
N VAL A 140 19.84 9.61 -4.00
CA VAL A 140 19.29 9.60 -5.36
C VAL A 140 18.38 10.80 -5.59
N ALA A 141 17.54 11.16 -4.62
CA ALA A 141 16.68 12.35 -4.69
C ALA A 141 17.49 13.65 -4.77
N GLN A 142 18.60 13.75 -4.05
CA GLN A 142 19.56 14.85 -4.19
C GLN A 142 20.15 14.90 -5.60
N GLN A 143 20.55 13.74 -6.17
CA GLN A 143 21.05 13.67 -7.55
C GLN A 143 20.00 14.07 -8.59
N GLU A 144 18.73 13.69 -8.39
CA GLU A 144 17.60 14.13 -9.22
C GLU A 144 17.44 15.65 -9.18
N TYR A 145 17.38 16.19 -7.96
CA TYR A 145 17.28 17.62 -7.75
C TYR A 145 18.45 18.36 -8.39
N ASP A 146 19.68 17.86 -8.25
CA ASP A 146 20.85 18.56 -8.80
C ASP A 146 20.93 18.47 -10.31
N THR A 147 20.66 17.29 -10.89
CA THR A 147 21.06 16.97 -12.27
C THR A 147 19.91 16.77 -13.27
N LYS A 148 18.68 16.51 -12.81
CA LYS A 148 17.54 16.18 -13.68
C LYS A 148 16.47 17.25 -13.70
N LEU A 149 16.03 17.71 -12.52
CA LEU A 149 14.87 18.59 -12.41
C LEU A 149 15.09 19.93 -13.11
N LYS A 150 14.05 20.43 -13.78
CA LYS A 150 14.08 21.74 -14.45
C LYS A 150 14.28 22.89 -13.44
N PRO A 151 14.90 24.01 -13.85
CA PRO A 151 15.05 25.19 -12.98
C PRO A 151 13.72 25.70 -12.38
N GLU A 152 12.64 25.61 -13.15
CA GLU A 152 11.29 25.97 -12.72
C GLU A 152 10.78 25.08 -11.57
N THR A 153 10.90 23.76 -11.71
CA THR A 153 10.59 22.78 -10.65
C THR A 153 11.39 23.05 -9.38
N LYS A 154 12.70 23.32 -9.51
CA LYS A 154 13.56 23.69 -8.37
C LYS A 154 13.04 24.93 -7.65
N LYS A 155 12.58 25.94 -8.41
CA LYS A 155 12.01 27.17 -7.86
C LYS A 155 10.77 26.90 -7.01
N TYR A 156 9.87 26.05 -7.48
CA TYR A 156 8.66 25.66 -6.74
C TYR A 156 8.99 24.88 -5.47
N LEU A 157 9.92 23.91 -5.54
CA LEU A 157 10.38 23.17 -4.36
C LEU A 157 11.06 24.07 -3.32
N GLN A 158 11.85 25.04 -3.76
CA GLN A 158 12.47 26.04 -2.87
C GLN A 158 11.43 26.94 -2.21
N ALA A 159 10.43 27.42 -2.96
CA ALA A 159 9.34 28.21 -2.41
C ALA A 159 8.55 27.42 -1.37
N TYR A 160 8.18 26.18 -1.68
CA TYR A 160 7.54 25.25 -0.75
C TYR A 160 8.35 25.06 0.54
N ALA A 161 9.64 24.73 0.42
CA ALA A 161 10.53 24.56 1.58
C ALA A 161 10.64 25.83 2.44
N LYS A 162 10.70 27.02 1.81
CA LYS A 162 10.70 28.30 2.51
C LYS A 162 9.41 28.50 3.32
N GLY A 163 8.27 28.09 2.77
CA GLY A 163 6.97 28.09 3.46
C GLY A 163 6.96 27.22 4.72
N VAL A 164 7.39 25.97 4.57
CA VAL A 164 7.53 25.02 5.70
C VAL A 164 8.46 25.61 6.78
N ASN A 165 9.61 26.12 6.38
CA ASN A 165 10.60 26.67 7.29
C ASN A 165 10.13 27.95 8.01
N ALA A 166 9.32 28.76 7.34
CA ALA A 166 8.71 29.92 7.97
C ALA A 166 7.68 29.52 9.04
N TYR A 167 6.97 28.40 8.86
CA TYR A 167 6.13 27.84 9.93
C TYR A 167 6.97 27.38 11.13
N LEU A 168 8.14 26.77 10.90
CA LEU A 168 9.02 26.29 11.98
C LEU A 168 9.75 27.41 12.75
N LYS A 169 9.95 28.57 12.13
CA LYS A 169 10.73 29.68 12.69
C LYS A 169 10.17 30.10 14.07
N GLY A 170 11.00 29.98 15.10
CA GLY A 170 10.69 30.42 16.46
C GLY A 170 9.73 29.53 17.26
N LYS A 171 9.43 28.31 16.79
CA LYS A 171 8.62 27.33 17.51
C LYS A 171 9.49 26.26 18.17
N ASP A 172 9.10 25.83 19.36
CA ASP A 172 9.58 24.58 19.96
C ASP A 172 8.69 23.40 19.53
N GLY A 173 9.14 22.16 19.73
CA GLY A 173 8.41 20.96 19.28
C GLY A 173 6.97 20.89 19.81
N ALA A 174 6.73 21.27 21.07
CA ALA A 174 5.41 21.27 21.67
C ALA A 174 4.43 22.29 21.03
N ASP A 175 4.95 23.36 20.41
CA ASP A 175 4.14 24.33 19.64
C ASP A 175 3.79 23.79 18.25
N ILE A 176 4.45 22.71 17.82
CA ILE A 176 4.27 22.11 16.49
C ILE A 176 3.30 20.95 16.55
N SER A 177 3.46 20.01 17.49
CA SER A 177 2.53 18.89 17.66
C SER A 177 2.65 18.23 19.04
N LEU A 178 1.59 17.53 19.46
CA LEU A 178 1.57 16.76 20.70
C LEU A 178 2.61 15.63 20.70
N GLU A 179 2.85 15.02 19.55
CA GLU A 179 3.80 13.92 19.36
C GLU A 179 5.24 14.36 19.67
N TYR A 180 5.63 15.60 19.34
CA TYR A 180 6.93 16.12 19.78
C TYR A 180 7.01 16.34 21.29
N ALA A 181 5.93 16.80 21.92
CA ALA A 181 5.89 16.89 23.38
C ALA A 181 6.03 15.49 24.03
N ALA A 182 5.46 14.46 23.39
CA ALA A 182 5.62 13.07 23.82
C ALA A 182 7.06 12.56 23.62
N LEU A 183 7.67 12.84 22.46
CA LEU A 183 9.07 12.50 22.18
C LEU A 183 10.04 13.19 23.15
N GLY A 184 9.74 14.42 23.55
CA GLY A 184 10.52 15.19 24.53
C GLY A 184 10.63 14.55 25.92
N PHE A 185 9.78 13.58 26.25
CA PHE A 185 9.94 12.77 27.47
C PHE A 185 11.00 11.67 27.34
N THR A 186 11.37 11.33 26.10
CA THR A 186 12.25 10.21 25.78
C THR A 186 13.61 10.64 25.23
N ASN A 187 13.67 11.75 24.49
CA ASN A 187 14.90 12.30 23.93
C ASN A 187 14.81 13.82 23.70
N ASP A 188 15.90 14.43 23.24
CA ASP A 188 16.05 15.87 22.99
C ASP A 188 15.91 16.25 21.51
N TYR A 189 15.20 15.43 20.72
CA TYR A 189 15.00 15.65 19.29
C TYR A 189 14.39 17.02 19.00
N LYS A 190 14.94 17.71 17.99
CA LYS A 190 14.41 18.97 17.46
C LYS A 190 14.29 18.89 15.94
N PRO A 191 13.15 19.32 15.36
CA PRO A 191 12.99 19.33 13.92
C PRO A 191 14.04 20.19 13.20
N ALA A 192 14.70 19.62 12.20
CA ALA A 192 15.55 20.37 11.28
C ALA A 192 14.72 21.19 10.26
N GLN A 193 15.37 22.14 9.58
CA GLN A 193 14.79 22.85 8.44
C GLN A 193 14.44 21.86 7.31
N TRP A 194 13.33 22.11 6.63
CA TRP A 194 12.89 21.41 5.42
C TRP A 194 13.69 21.87 4.21
N THR A 195 14.04 20.95 3.33
CA THR A 195 14.79 21.19 2.10
C THR A 195 13.96 20.76 0.88
N PRO A 196 14.27 21.26 -0.32
CA PRO A 196 13.67 20.76 -1.56
C PRO A 196 13.76 19.24 -1.72
N VAL A 197 14.87 18.64 -1.29
CA VAL A 197 15.14 17.21 -1.44
C VAL A 197 14.23 16.37 -0.56
N ASP A 198 13.86 16.84 0.63
CA ASP A 198 12.87 16.16 1.49
C ASP A 198 11.51 15.98 0.79
N SER A 199 11.18 16.84 -0.19
CA SER A 199 9.94 16.73 -0.98
C SER A 199 10.11 15.74 -2.14
N VAL A 200 11.28 15.72 -2.78
CA VAL A 200 11.59 14.83 -3.90
C VAL A 200 11.75 13.38 -3.42
N SER A 201 12.34 13.17 -2.24
CA SER A 201 12.58 11.84 -1.69
C SER A 201 11.31 11.05 -1.43
N TRP A 202 10.17 11.73 -1.22
CA TRP A 202 8.87 11.08 -1.01
C TRP A 202 8.45 10.20 -2.20
N LEU A 203 8.78 10.59 -3.43
CA LEU A 203 8.51 9.80 -4.63
C LEU A 203 9.21 8.44 -4.59
N LYS A 204 10.33 8.30 -3.87
CA LYS A 204 11.05 7.02 -3.70
C LYS A 204 10.31 6.06 -2.78
N ALA A 205 9.75 6.57 -1.69
CA ALA A 205 8.93 5.77 -0.81
C ALA A 205 7.64 5.31 -1.50
N MET A 206 6.98 6.19 -2.25
CA MET A 206 5.84 5.79 -3.08
C MET A 206 6.23 4.75 -4.13
N ALA A 207 7.37 4.93 -4.79
CA ALA A 207 7.82 3.98 -5.79
C ALA A 207 8.17 2.62 -5.18
N TRP A 208 8.64 2.59 -3.93
CA TRP A 208 8.92 1.35 -3.22
C TRP A 208 7.66 0.52 -3.09
N ASP A 209 6.56 1.11 -2.59
CA ASP A 209 5.29 0.39 -2.40
C ASP A 209 4.62 -0.05 -3.71
N LEU A 210 4.98 0.59 -4.82
CA LEU A 210 4.35 0.41 -6.12
C LEU A 210 5.29 -0.28 -7.13
N ARG A 211 6.34 -0.95 -6.64
CA ARG A 211 7.41 -1.56 -7.46
C ARG A 211 7.01 -2.83 -8.21
N GLY A 212 5.83 -3.40 -7.92
CA GLY A 212 5.31 -4.59 -8.60
C GLY A 212 5.65 -5.89 -7.87
N ASN A 213 6.36 -6.79 -8.55
CA ASN A 213 6.39 -8.23 -8.27
C ASN A 213 7.43 -8.72 -7.25
N MET A 214 8.29 -7.86 -6.68
CA MET A 214 9.41 -8.31 -5.84
C MET A 214 8.98 -9.23 -4.69
N GLN A 215 7.83 -8.99 -4.06
CA GLN A 215 7.34 -9.85 -2.99
C GLN A 215 6.95 -11.24 -3.52
N ASP A 216 6.30 -11.31 -4.68
CA ASP A 216 5.93 -12.58 -5.33
C ASP A 216 7.16 -13.33 -5.85
N GLU A 217 8.18 -12.62 -6.31
CA GLU A 217 9.50 -13.18 -6.66
C GLU A 217 10.15 -13.88 -5.46
N ILE A 218 10.17 -13.20 -4.30
CA ILE A 218 10.68 -13.76 -3.04
C ILE A 218 9.82 -14.96 -2.59
N ASP A 219 8.50 -14.82 -2.59
CA ASP A 219 7.59 -15.87 -2.14
C ASP A 219 7.72 -17.13 -3.00
N ARG A 220 7.81 -17.01 -4.33
CA ARG A 220 8.07 -18.15 -5.24
C ARG A 220 9.37 -18.86 -4.90
N ALA A 221 10.44 -18.10 -4.64
CA ALA A 221 11.73 -18.66 -4.28
C ALA A 221 11.69 -19.40 -2.93
N LEU A 222 11.01 -18.85 -1.92
CA LEU A 222 10.83 -19.48 -0.60
C LEU A 222 9.99 -20.78 -0.69
N MET A 223 8.96 -20.80 -1.55
CA MET A 223 8.11 -21.98 -1.76
C MET A 223 8.87 -23.21 -2.27
N THR A 224 9.99 -23.04 -2.97
CA THR A 224 10.79 -24.16 -3.52
C THR A 224 11.33 -25.12 -2.47
N SER A 225 11.34 -24.73 -1.20
CA SER A 225 11.73 -25.59 -0.07
C SER A 225 10.74 -26.72 0.21
N ARG A 226 9.46 -26.53 -0.14
CA ARG A 226 8.38 -27.50 0.16
C ARG A 226 7.55 -27.90 -1.05
N LEU A 227 7.48 -27.03 -2.06
CA LEU A 227 6.62 -27.22 -3.22
C LEU A 227 7.43 -27.48 -4.48
N GLY A 228 6.95 -28.43 -5.29
CA GLY A 228 7.51 -28.68 -6.62
C GLY A 228 7.16 -27.57 -7.62
N PRO A 229 7.88 -27.45 -8.75
CA PRO A 229 7.64 -26.41 -9.74
C PRO A 229 6.20 -26.34 -10.27
N GLN A 230 5.55 -27.50 -10.45
CA GLN A 230 4.16 -27.56 -10.88
C GLN A 230 3.21 -27.00 -9.82
N GLN A 231 3.42 -27.32 -8.54
CA GLN A 231 2.61 -26.79 -7.43
C GLN A 231 2.75 -25.27 -7.34
N ILE A 232 3.97 -24.74 -7.47
CA ILE A 232 4.20 -23.29 -7.49
C ILE A 232 3.49 -22.65 -8.69
N ALA A 233 3.57 -23.25 -9.89
CA ALA A 233 2.86 -22.74 -11.06
C ALA A 233 1.33 -22.73 -10.88
N GLU A 234 0.77 -23.69 -10.14
CA GLU A 234 -0.67 -23.71 -9.80
C GLU A 234 -1.07 -22.58 -8.83
N LEU A 235 -0.12 -22.05 -8.03
CA LEU A 235 -0.33 -20.92 -7.11
C LEU A 235 -0.13 -19.54 -7.77
N TYR A 236 0.38 -19.50 -9.01
CA TYR A 236 0.57 -18.31 -9.82
C TYR A 236 -0.01 -18.52 -11.23
N PRO A 237 -1.34 -18.65 -11.35
CA PRO A 237 -1.98 -18.86 -12.65
C PRO A 237 -1.76 -17.67 -13.59
N GLN A 238 -1.94 -17.89 -14.88
CA GLN A 238 -1.89 -16.80 -15.86
C GLN A 238 -3.13 -15.89 -15.74
N TYR A 239 -2.99 -14.63 -16.15
CA TYR A 239 -4.13 -13.72 -16.23
C TYR A 239 -5.22 -14.28 -17.18
N PRO A 240 -6.50 -14.30 -16.77
CA PRO A 240 -7.59 -14.94 -17.52
C PRO A 240 -8.18 -13.99 -18.58
N TYR A 241 -7.43 -13.76 -19.66
CA TYR A 241 -7.79 -12.84 -20.76
C TYR A 241 -9.11 -13.18 -21.47
N ASP A 242 -9.55 -14.43 -21.41
CA ASP A 242 -10.83 -14.89 -21.98
C ASP A 242 -12.06 -14.40 -21.19
N ARG A 243 -11.86 -14.08 -19.91
CA ARG A 243 -12.93 -13.72 -18.97
C ARG A 243 -12.85 -12.27 -18.51
N ASN A 244 -11.64 -11.79 -18.22
CA ASN A 244 -11.40 -10.48 -17.65
C ASN A 244 -10.67 -9.60 -18.68
N GLN A 245 -11.23 -8.43 -18.98
CA GLN A 245 -10.70 -7.54 -20.01
C GLN A 245 -9.45 -6.79 -19.55
N ALA A 246 -8.45 -6.67 -20.43
CA ALA A 246 -7.33 -5.76 -20.27
C ALA A 246 -7.79 -4.28 -20.30
N ILE A 247 -6.94 -3.37 -19.81
CA ILE A 247 -7.23 -1.92 -19.78
C ILE A 247 -7.35 -1.38 -21.21
N VAL A 248 -6.30 -1.56 -22.01
CA VAL A 248 -6.21 -1.17 -23.42
C VAL A 248 -6.81 -2.29 -24.26
N GLN A 249 -7.86 -1.98 -25.01
CA GLN A 249 -8.58 -2.94 -25.86
C GLN A 249 -8.43 -2.62 -27.34
N ASP A 250 -8.24 -1.33 -27.66
CA ASP A 250 -8.01 -0.82 -29.00
C ASP A 250 -6.53 -0.41 -29.17
N GLY A 251 -5.92 -0.82 -30.30
CA GLY A 251 -4.51 -0.55 -30.61
C GLY A 251 -3.60 -1.77 -30.56
N GLU A 252 -2.43 -1.61 -31.18
CA GLU A 252 -1.38 -2.63 -31.29
C GLU A 252 0.00 -2.00 -31.39
N TYR A 253 1.02 -2.81 -31.10
CA TYR A 253 2.40 -2.43 -31.34
C TYR A 253 2.78 -2.61 -32.81
N ASP A 254 3.31 -1.56 -33.43
CA ASP A 254 3.81 -1.56 -34.80
C ASP A 254 5.34 -1.82 -34.79
N GLU A 255 5.75 -3.04 -35.15
CA GLU A 255 7.16 -3.44 -35.19
C GLU A 255 8.01 -2.63 -36.16
N LEU A 256 7.42 -2.12 -37.25
CA LEU A 256 8.16 -1.39 -38.29
C LEU A 256 8.51 0.02 -37.81
N THR A 257 7.55 0.68 -37.15
CA THR A 257 7.74 2.06 -36.66
C THR A 257 8.24 2.12 -35.22
N LYS A 258 8.20 0.99 -34.48
CA LYS A 258 8.49 0.92 -33.05
C LYS A 258 7.68 1.93 -32.26
N THR A 259 6.37 1.88 -32.48
CA THR A 259 5.41 2.72 -31.77
C THR A 259 4.17 1.92 -31.43
N PHE A 260 3.51 2.28 -30.33
CA PHE A 260 2.16 1.83 -30.06
C PHE A 260 1.19 2.72 -30.84
N LYS A 261 0.29 2.12 -31.61
CA LYS A 261 -0.74 2.86 -32.36
C LYS A 261 -2.11 2.34 -32.01
N GLN A 262 -2.99 3.25 -31.62
CA GLN A 262 -4.41 2.92 -31.57
C GLN A 262 -4.92 2.68 -32.99
N SER A 263 -5.74 1.65 -33.18
CA SER A 263 -6.36 1.39 -34.48
C SER A 263 -7.25 2.58 -34.84
N ASP A 264 -7.04 3.19 -36.01
CA ASP A 264 -7.87 4.31 -36.48
C ASP A 264 -9.33 3.83 -36.60
N GLY A 265 -10.17 4.24 -35.65
CA GLY A 265 -11.61 4.06 -35.74
C GLY A 265 -12.14 4.92 -36.89
N ASP A 266 -12.43 4.27 -38.02
CA ASP A 266 -13.09 4.78 -39.24
C ASP A 266 -13.39 6.30 -39.26
N ASN A 267 -12.42 7.06 -39.78
CA ASN A 267 -12.64 8.35 -40.42
C ASN A 267 -11.97 8.28 -41.79
N GLY A 268 -12.76 7.87 -42.79
CA GLY A 268 -12.27 7.39 -44.08
C GLY A 268 -11.43 8.37 -44.92
N SER A 269 -10.52 7.78 -45.69
CA SER A 269 -10.21 8.19 -47.06
C SER A 269 -9.54 7.02 -47.77
N GLY A 270 -10.15 6.59 -48.89
CA GLY A 270 -9.77 5.42 -49.65
C GLY A 270 -8.38 5.45 -50.30
N GLY A 271 -7.87 4.26 -50.54
CA GLY A 271 -6.69 3.99 -51.36
C GLY A 271 -6.63 2.51 -51.70
N SER A 272 -7.35 2.11 -52.75
CA SER A 272 -7.18 0.81 -53.40
C SER A 272 -5.84 0.74 -54.14
N SER A 273 -5.18 -0.42 -54.04
CA SER A 273 -4.49 -1.16 -55.12
C SER A 273 -3.66 -2.25 -54.43
N ASP A 274 -4.07 -3.51 -54.54
CA ASP A 274 -3.55 -4.52 -55.50
C ASP A 274 -2.14 -5.02 -55.14
N ASP A 275 -1.67 -6.22 -55.42
CA ASP A 275 -2.21 -7.58 -55.65
C ASP A 275 -0.91 -8.44 -55.76
N SER A 276 -1.07 -9.76 -55.82
CA SER A 276 -0.15 -10.77 -56.37
C SER A 276 0.75 -11.58 -55.41
N SER A 277 0.26 -12.82 -55.16
CA SER A 277 0.90 -14.10 -55.53
C SER A 277 2.16 -14.53 -54.74
N THR A 278 2.49 -15.78 -54.40
CA THR A 278 2.12 -17.17 -54.73
C THR A 278 2.68 -18.02 -53.55
N GLY A 279 2.07 -19.09 -53.03
CA GLY A 279 1.96 -20.42 -53.63
C GLY A 279 2.92 -21.42 -52.98
N GLY A 280 2.40 -22.52 -52.39
CA GLY A 280 3.18 -23.72 -52.09
C GLY A 280 2.86 -24.41 -50.76
N GLY A 281 1.99 -25.42 -50.80
CA GLY A 281 1.75 -26.33 -49.67
C GLY A 281 2.67 -27.55 -49.69
N ALA A 282 2.83 -28.20 -48.53
CA ALA A 282 3.06 -29.65 -48.42
C ALA A 282 2.84 -30.13 -46.98
N SER A 283 2.12 -31.25 -46.86
CA SER A 283 1.86 -32.04 -45.67
C SER A 283 2.79 -33.26 -45.57
N GLY A 284 3.07 -33.73 -44.35
CA GLY A 284 3.65 -35.03 -44.01
C GLY A 284 4.47 -34.91 -42.71
N GLY A 285 4.44 -35.78 -41.69
CA GLY A 285 3.91 -37.12 -41.53
C GLY A 285 4.93 -37.97 -40.74
N SER A 286 4.69 -38.15 -39.43
CA SER A 286 5.03 -39.31 -38.57
C SER A 286 6.48 -39.68 -38.14
N THR A 287 6.62 -39.77 -36.81
CA THR A 287 7.30 -40.79 -35.94
C THR A 287 8.82 -41.05 -35.94
N GLY A 288 9.39 -41.07 -34.71
CA GLY A 288 10.23 -42.19 -34.24
C GLY A 288 11.52 -41.87 -33.47
N GLY A 289 11.46 -41.88 -32.13
CA GLY A 289 12.35 -42.58 -31.18
C GLY A 289 13.86 -42.27 -31.05
N GLY A 290 14.34 -42.16 -29.81
CA GLY A 290 15.73 -42.48 -29.44
C GLY A 290 16.38 -41.60 -28.37
N ALA A 291 16.61 -42.17 -27.19
CA ALA A 291 17.05 -41.52 -25.96
C ALA A 291 18.57 -41.35 -25.78
N SER A 292 18.93 -40.76 -24.62
CA SER A 292 20.24 -40.57 -23.96
C SER A 292 20.92 -39.22 -24.27
N GLY A 293 21.53 -38.51 -23.33
CA GLY A 293 21.81 -38.75 -21.92
C GLY A 293 22.69 -37.58 -21.46
N GLY A 294 22.26 -36.84 -20.45
CA GLY A 294 22.95 -35.64 -19.98
C GLY A 294 22.59 -35.35 -18.53
N THR A 295 23.06 -36.21 -17.65
CA THR A 295 22.93 -36.08 -16.19
C THR A 295 23.81 -34.96 -15.65
N GLY A 296 23.20 -34.11 -14.81
CA GLY A 296 23.83 -33.59 -13.59
C GLY A 296 24.31 -32.13 -13.63
N THR A 297 23.60 -31.26 -12.91
CA THR A 297 24.11 -30.52 -11.73
C THR A 297 23.13 -29.42 -11.29
N SER A 298 22.20 -29.73 -10.38
CA SER A 298 21.54 -28.72 -9.55
C SER A 298 20.74 -29.42 -8.45
N ASN A 299 21.12 -29.27 -7.18
CA ASN A 299 20.25 -29.35 -6.00
C ASN A 299 21.01 -29.21 -4.66
N ARG A 300 22.06 -28.37 -4.58
CA ARG A 300 22.79 -28.13 -3.32
C ARG A 300 22.97 -26.65 -2.95
N SER A 301 22.34 -25.72 -3.67
CA SER A 301 22.39 -24.27 -3.38
C SER A 301 21.12 -23.71 -2.73
N GLY A 302 20.10 -24.55 -2.47
CA GLY A 302 18.79 -24.08 -2.02
C GLY A 302 18.82 -23.42 -0.65
N SER A 303 19.33 -24.12 0.37
CA SER A 303 19.15 -23.72 1.78
C SER A 303 19.74 -22.34 2.12
N ALA A 304 20.94 -22.05 1.65
CA ALA A 304 21.61 -20.77 1.91
C ALA A 304 20.94 -19.60 1.16
N LEU A 305 20.41 -19.85 -0.04
CA LEU A 305 19.64 -18.85 -0.79
C LEU A 305 18.29 -18.58 -0.11
N GLN A 306 17.62 -19.62 0.36
CA GLN A 306 16.32 -19.48 1.03
C GLN A 306 16.44 -18.65 2.29
N SER A 307 17.38 -18.96 3.18
CA SER A 307 17.69 -18.11 4.32
C SER A 307 18.09 -16.68 3.92
N GLN A 308 18.73 -16.52 2.75
CA GLN A 308 19.11 -15.20 2.27
C GLN A 308 17.93 -14.34 1.83
N LEU A 309 16.92 -14.98 1.28
CA LEU A 309 15.67 -14.33 0.89
C LEU A 309 14.74 -14.15 2.10
N SER A 310 14.77 -15.06 3.08
CA SER A 310 14.05 -14.92 4.35
C SER A 310 14.54 -13.72 5.16
N GLY A 311 15.86 -13.55 5.32
CA GLY A 311 16.37 -12.37 6.04
C GLY A 311 16.18 -11.07 5.24
N LEU A 312 16.24 -11.11 3.89
CA LEU A 312 15.86 -9.94 3.09
C LEU A 312 14.39 -9.58 3.35
N TYR A 313 13.51 -10.56 3.36
CA TYR A 313 12.09 -10.37 3.69
C TYR A 313 11.90 -9.73 5.07
N ASN A 314 12.56 -10.24 6.13
CA ASN A 314 12.43 -9.69 7.48
C ASN A 314 12.74 -8.18 7.52
N VAL A 315 13.79 -7.76 6.80
CA VAL A 315 14.13 -6.34 6.69
C VAL A 315 13.14 -5.54 5.85
N LEU A 316 12.52 -6.14 4.82
CA LEU A 316 11.45 -5.47 4.06
C LEU A 316 10.19 -5.26 4.91
N ASP A 317 9.92 -6.16 5.85
CA ASP A 317 8.76 -6.16 6.75
C ASP A 317 8.92 -5.13 7.89
N ASP A 318 10.14 -5.00 8.43
CA ASP A 318 10.44 -4.09 9.56
C ASP A 318 10.43 -2.60 9.17
N LEU A 319 10.41 -2.27 7.87
CA LEU A 319 10.34 -0.88 7.40
C LEU A 319 9.02 -0.22 7.85
N PRO A 320 9.05 0.98 8.45
CA PRO A 320 7.84 1.59 8.96
C PRO A 320 6.81 1.82 7.85
N THR A 321 5.60 1.36 8.12
CA THR A 321 4.40 1.32 7.26
C THR A 321 3.81 2.69 6.92
N ALA A 322 4.59 3.78 7.07
CA ALA A 322 4.14 5.17 6.90
C ALA A 322 3.76 5.52 5.45
N VAL A 323 4.17 4.66 4.51
CA VAL A 323 3.59 4.46 3.18
C VAL A 323 3.34 2.95 3.13
N GLY A 324 2.14 2.52 2.77
CA GLY A 324 1.53 1.27 3.21
C GLY A 324 2.36 -0.02 3.08
N VAL A 325 1.95 -1.05 3.83
CA VAL A 325 2.52 -2.41 3.72
C VAL A 325 2.55 -2.88 2.26
N ASN A 326 3.71 -3.30 1.77
CA ASN A 326 3.78 -4.07 0.53
C ASN A 326 3.12 -5.41 0.77
N GLY A 327 1.93 -5.61 0.20
CA GLY A 327 1.21 -6.86 0.30
C GLY A 327 0.40 -7.14 -0.96
N ASN A 328 0.32 -8.42 -1.28
CA ASN A 328 -0.70 -8.95 -2.19
C ASN A 328 -2.07 -8.49 -1.67
N GLY A 329 -2.71 -7.56 -2.40
CA GLY A 329 -4.00 -6.97 -2.04
C GLY A 329 -4.08 -5.44 -2.20
N ILE A 330 -2.98 -4.68 -2.08
CA ILE A 330 -3.01 -3.24 -2.38
C ILE A 330 -3.41 -3.02 -3.84
N GLY A 331 -4.35 -2.10 -4.06
CA GLY A 331 -4.95 -1.89 -5.37
C GLY A 331 -5.48 -0.47 -5.53
N SER A 332 -6.25 -0.23 -6.57
CA SER A 332 -6.99 1.02 -6.77
C SER A 332 -8.11 0.72 -7.75
N ASN A 333 -9.16 1.53 -7.80
CA ASN A 333 -9.97 1.62 -9.02
C ASN A 333 -9.86 3.01 -9.63
N SER A 334 -9.94 3.07 -10.94
CA SER A 334 -10.25 4.29 -11.67
C SER A 334 -10.99 3.94 -12.95
N TRP A 335 -12.02 4.70 -13.26
CA TRP A 335 -12.70 4.57 -14.54
C TRP A 335 -13.24 5.90 -15.00
N VAL A 336 -13.37 6.02 -16.31
CA VAL A 336 -13.90 7.20 -16.98
C VAL A 336 -14.97 6.78 -17.97
N VAL A 337 -16.07 7.52 -18.01
CA VAL A 337 -17.20 7.29 -18.92
C VAL A 337 -17.40 8.53 -19.77
N ALA A 338 -17.43 8.36 -21.09
CA ALA A 338 -17.62 9.45 -22.05
C ALA A 338 -19.03 10.06 -21.95
N GLY A 339 -19.18 11.34 -22.30
CA GLY A 339 -20.44 12.09 -22.18
C GLY A 339 -21.63 11.46 -22.91
N LYS A 340 -21.40 10.66 -23.96
CA LYS A 340 -22.48 9.92 -24.63
C LYS A 340 -23.22 8.94 -23.71
N TYR A 341 -22.67 8.57 -22.56
CA TYR A 341 -23.30 7.68 -21.59
C TYR A 341 -23.59 8.35 -20.24
N THR A 342 -23.32 9.65 -20.07
CA THR A 342 -23.56 10.35 -18.81
C THR A 342 -24.83 11.22 -18.91
N ILE A 343 -25.43 11.54 -17.76
CA ILE A 343 -26.59 12.45 -17.70
C ILE A 343 -26.19 13.91 -18.01
N THR A 344 -24.91 14.25 -17.89
CA THR A 344 -24.38 15.61 -18.08
C THR A 344 -23.93 15.87 -19.51
N HIS A 345 -23.91 14.84 -20.37
CA HIS A 345 -23.33 14.90 -21.72
C HIS A 345 -21.83 15.26 -21.75
N LYS A 346 -21.16 15.25 -20.60
CA LYS A 346 -19.71 15.40 -20.43
C LYS A 346 -19.13 14.21 -19.65
N PRO A 347 -17.83 13.95 -19.72
CA PRO A 347 -17.24 12.82 -19.03
C PRO A 347 -17.44 12.86 -17.52
N LEU A 348 -17.50 11.67 -16.93
CA LEU A 348 -17.41 11.47 -15.48
C LEU A 348 -16.20 10.57 -15.20
N LEU A 349 -15.33 10.97 -14.28
CA LEU A 349 -14.13 10.22 -13.89
C LEU A 349 -14.21 9.87 -12.41
N ALA A 350 -14.10 8.58 -12.07
CA ALA A 350 -14.00 8.11 -10.70
C ALA A 350 -12.61 7.56 -10.40
N ASN A 351 -12.12 7.75 -9.18
CA ASN A 351 -10.87 7.17 -8.71
C ASN A 351 -10.89 6.97 -7.19
N ASP A 352 -10.40 5.82 -6.73
CA ASP A 352 -10.25 5.50 -5.31
C ASP A 352 -9.06 4.55 -5.04
N PRO A 353 -7.84 5.09 -4.85
CA PRO A 353 -6.66 4.28 -4.52
C PRO A 353 -6.81 3.53 -3.20
N HIS A 354 -6.54 2.22 -3.20
CA HIS A 354 -6.63 1.35 -2.03
C HIS A 354 -5.25 1.19 -1.38
N LEU A 355 -5.05 1.84 -0.23
CA LEU A 355 -3.77 1.87 0.48
C LEU A 355 -3.98 1.45 1.94
N SER A 356 -2.89 1.22 2.67
CA SER A 356 -2.96 0.91 4.11
C SER A 356 -3.69 2.00 4.88
N ALA A 357 -4.46 1.56 5.88
CA ALA A 357 -5.24 2.46 6.71
C ALA A 357 -4.36 3.16 7.76
N SER A 358 -4.13 4.46 7.59
CA SER A 358 -3.29 5.27 8.48
C SER A 358 -4.05 6.46 9.09
N LEU A 359 -3.49 7.03 10.17
CA LEU A 359 -3.97 8.27 10.77
C LEU A 359 -2.81 9.24 11.07
N PRO A 360 -2.76 10.44 10.45
CA PRO A 360 -3.63 10.90 9.37
C PRO A 360 -3.57 9.99 8.13
N SER A 361 -4.61 10.06 7.29
CA SER A 361 -4.62 9.42 5.98
C SER A 361 -3.48 9.96 5.13
N VAL A 362 -2.89 9.08 4.31
CA VAL A 362 -1.76 9.42 3.42
C VAL A 362 -2.04 10.64 2.54
N TRP A 363 -3.29 10.81 2.10
CA TRP A 363 -3.72 11.92 1.28
C TRP A 363 -4.02 13.17 2.12
N TYR A 364 -3.63 14.32 1.57
CA TYR A 364 -4.05 15.65 1.98
C TYR A 364 -4.78 16.27 0.79
N GLN A 365 -5.94 16.89 0.98
CA GLN A 365 -6.66 17.53 -0.13
C GLN A 365 -6.54 19.06 -0.02
N MET A 366 -6.41 19.75 -1.16
CA MET A 366 -6.37 21.21 -1.23
C MET A 366 -6.65 21.73 -2.65
N GLY A 367 -6.89 23.03 -2.77
CA GLY A 367 -6.79 23.76 -4.04
C GLY A 367 -5.69 24.83 -4.05
N LEU A 368 -5.07 24.97 -5.21
CA LEU A 368 -4.01 25.92 -5.53
C LEU A 368 -4.51 26.79 -6.68
N HIS A 369 -4.82 28.05 -6.39
CA HIS A 369 -5.49 28.96 -7.31
C HIS A 369 -4.66 30.22 -7.54
N CYS A 370 -4.25 30.42 -8.77
CA CYS A 370 -3.86 31.74 -9.24
C CYS A 370 -5.12 32.58 -9.39
N ARG A 371 -5.16 33.78 -8.79
CA ARG A 371 -6.31 34.69 -8.97
C ARG A 371 -6.56 35.00 -10.45
N THR A 372 -5.51 34.95 -11.25
CA THR A 372 -5.59 34.97 -12.71
C THR A 372 -4.50 34.07 -13.28
N VAL A 373 -4.89 33.06 -14.06
CA VAL A 373 -3.95 32.21 -14.79
C VAL A 373 -3.25 33.05 -15.86
N SER A 374 -1.93 33.17 -15.74
CA SER A 374 -1.07 34.04 -16.55
C SER A 374 0.32 33.42 -16.67
N THR A 375 1.26 34.09 -17.33
CA THR A 375 2.66 33.66 -17.38
C THR A 375 3.38 33.76 -16.03
N LYS A 376 2.87 34.55 -15.08
CA LYS A 376 3.44 34.71 -13.73
C LYS A 376 2.87 33.70 -12.73
N CYS A 377 1.63 33.27 -12.94
CA CYS A 377 0.91 32.36 -12.06
C CYS A 377 0.09 31.40 -12.91
N GLN A 378 0.49 30.13 -12.99
CA GLN A 378 0.02 29.17 -13.99
C GLN A 378 -0.92 28.08 -13.46
N TYR A 379 -1.19 28.06 -12.16
CA TYR A 379 -1.95 26.98 -11.51
C TYR A 379 -3.35 27.43 -11.15
N ASP A 380 -4.33 26.62 -11.47
CA ASP A 380 -5.64 26.69 -10.86
C ASP A 380 -6.11 25.22 -10.82
N VAL A 381 -5.92 24.55 -9.69
CA VAL A 381 -5.98 23.08 -9.61
C VAL A 381 -6.44 22.67 -8.22
N SER A 382 -7.26 21.63 -8.13
CA SER A 382 -7.71 21.07 -6.86
C SER A 382 -7.61 19.56 -6.87
N GLY A 383 -7.23 18.97 -5.73
CA GLY A 383 -7.09 17.53 -5.64
C GLY A 383 -6.41 17.03 -4.39
N TYR A 384 -6.06 15.76 -4.45
CA TYR A 384 -5.28 15.07 -3.45
C TYR A 384 -3.79 15.26 -3.75
N THR A 385 -3.06 15.62 -2.70
CA THR A 385 -1.62 15.82 -2.62
C THR A 385 -1.09 15.04 -1.41
N PHE A 386 0.22 15.11 -1.19
CA PHE A 386 0.87 14.61 0.02
C PHE A 386 1.36 15.78 0.86
N ALA A 387 1.14 15.72 2.18
CA ALA A 387 1.81 16.65 3.08
C ALA A 387 3.33 16.45 2.95
N GLY A 388 4.06 17.51 2.56
CA GLY A 388 5.50 17.43 2.29
C GLY A 388 5.88 17.42 0.81
N MET A 389 4.92 17.30 -0.11
CA MET A 389 5.20 17.28 -1.55
C MET A 389 4.30 18.28 -2.30
N PRO A 390 4.85 19.33 -2.93
CA PRO A 390 4.05 20.36 -3.59
C PRO A 390 3.31 19.86 -4.84
N GLY A 391 2.21 20.55 -5.19
CA GLY A 391 1.35 20.21 -6.32
C GLY A 391 0.30 19.12 -6.02
N VAL A 392 -0.63 18.91 -6.94
CA VAL A 392 -1.72 17.92 -6.87
C VAL A 392 -1.33 16.66 -7.64
N ILE A 393 -1.62 15.47 -7.08
CA ILE A 393 -1.27 14.17 -7.67
C ILE A 393 -2.44 13.52 -8.36
N ILE A 394 -3.63 13.62 -7.76
CA ILE A 394 -4.89 13.15 -8.33
C ILE A 394 -5.93 14.26 -8.18
N GLY A 395 -6.65 14.60 -9.24
CA GLY A 395 -7.66 15.65 -9.16
C GLY A 395 -8.04 16.22 -10.51
N HIS A 396 -8.22 17.54 -10.55
CA HIS A 396 -8.61 18.26 -11.76
C HIS A 396 -8.15 19.73 -11.72
N ASN A 397 -8.06 20.32 -12.90
CA ASN A 397 -8.00 21.77 -13.09
C ASN A 397 -9.27 22.24 -13.82
N GLN A 398 -9.22 23.40 -14.49
CA GLN A 398 -10.37 24.01 -15.20
C GLN A 398 -10.84 23.15 -16.36
N THR A 399 -9.92 22.41 -16.98
CA THR A 399 -10.10 21.85 -18.32
C THR A 399 -10.02 20.33 -18.35
N ILE A 400 -9.24 19.73 -17.45
CA ILE A 400 -8.99 18.28 -17.42
C ILE A 400 -9.12 17.72 -16.00
N SER A 401 -9.38 16.42 -15.91
CA SER A 401 -9.28 15.61 -14.70
C SER A 401 -8.45 14.37 -14.97
N TRP A 402 -7.72 13.91 -13.95
CA TRP A 402 -6.95 12.69 -14.02
C TRP A 402 -7.03 11.86 -12.74
N GLY A 403 -7.00 10.55 -12.92
CA GLY A 403 -6.93 9.54 -11.86
C GLY A 403 -5.77 8.59 -12.08
N MET A 404 -5.42 7.83 -11.05
CA MET A 404 -4.30 6.88 -11.09
C MET A 404 -4.68 5.54 -10.46
N THR A 405 -4.15 4.46 -11.01
CA THR A 405 -4.06 3.15 -10.33
C THR A 405 -2.67 2.57 -10.47
N ASN A 406 -2.27 1.69 -9.56
CA ASN A 406 -1.01 0.97 -9.72
C ASN A 406 -1.02 0.13 -11.02
N SER A 407 0.04 0.24 -11.83
CA SER A 407 0.15 -0.49 -13.09
C SER A 407 0.58 -1.95 -12.91
N GLY A 408 1.19 -2.30 -11.78
CA GLY A 408 1.72 -3.65 -11.52
C GLY A 408 2.93 -4.02 -12.39
N VAL A 409 3.40 -3.09 -13.23
CA VAL A 409 4.58 -3.28 -14.07
C VAL A 409 5.78 -3.57 -13.20
N ASP A 410 6.55 -4.58 -13.61
CA ASP A 410 7.77 -4.96 -12.95
C ASP A 410 8.92 -4.01 -13.34
N VAL A 411 9.36 -3.21 -12.37
CA VAL A 411 10.44 -2.23 -12.49
C VAL A 411 11.66 -2.58 -11.64
N THR A 412 11.71 -3.80 -11.11
CA THR A 412 12.76 -4.30 -10.22
C THR A 412 13.29 -5.65 -10.68
N ASP A 413 14.53 -5.97 -10.33
CA ASP A 413 15.00 -7.36 -10.36
C ASP A 413 15.97 -7.59 -9.19
N LEU A 414 15.82 -8.73 -8.52
CA LEU A 414 16.82 -9.22 -7.58
C LEU A 414 17.90 -9.97 -8.35
N TYR A 415 19.16 -9.61 -8.11
CA TYR A 415 20.33 -10.28 -8.67
C TYR A 415 21.06 -11.07 -7.59
N LEU A 416 21.33 -12.35 -7.87
CA LEU A 416 22.17 -13.20 -7.05
C LEU A 416 23.64 -13.01 -7.44
N GLU A 417 24.42 -12.35 -6.60
CA GLU A 417 25.85 -12.08 -6.82
C GLU A 417 26.70 -13.17 -6.17
N LYS A 418 27.61 -13.80 -6.94
CA LYS A 418 28.57 -14.77 -6.38
C LYS A 418 29.66 -14.03 -5.63
N LEU A 419 29.68 -14.11 -4.31
CA LEU A 419 30.70 -13.41 -3.53
C LEU A 419 32.08 -14.04 -3.71
N SER A 420 33.12 -13.22 -3.64
CA SER A 420 34.52 -13.62 -3.69
C SER A 420 35.26 -12.89 -2.56
N GLY A 421 35.15 -13.43 -1.34
CA GLY A 421 35.58 -12.74 -0.12
C GLY A 421 34.66 -11.57 0.23
N ASN A 422 35.13 -10.68 1.10
CA ASN A 422 34.35 -9.53 1.57
C ASN A 422 34.35 -8.33 0.60
N ASP A 423 35.33 -8.27 -0.30
CA ASP A 423 35.59 -7.05 -1.08
C ASP A 423 35.22 -7.17 -2.56
N GLY A 424 34.78 -8.36 -3.01
CA GLY A 424 34.45 -8.57 -4.42
C GLY A 424 33.44 -9.67 -4.68
N TYR A 425 33.05 -9.76 -5.94
CA TYR A 425 32.09 -10.72 -6.48
C TYR A 425 32.54 -11.21 -7.85
N ILE A 426 32.08 -12.38 -8.27
CA ILE A 426 32.38 -12.96 -9.58
C ILE A 426 31.42 -12.36 -10.60
N TYR A 427 31.97 -11.78 -11.65
CA TYR A 427 31.25 -11.30 -12.83
C TYR A 427 31.96 -11.76 -14.10
N ASN A 428 31.25 -12.50 -14.97
CA ASN A 428 31.80 -13.10 -16.19
C ASN A 428 33.13 -13.85 -15.95
N LYS A 429 33.16 -14.68 -14.90
CA LYS A 429 34.32 -15.49 -14.45
C LYS A 429 35.52 -14.68 -13.95
N LYS A 430 35.39 -13.36 -13.75
CA LYS A 430 36.41 -12.49 -13.16
C LYS A 430 35.93 -11.96 -11.82
N VAL A 431 36.85 -11.79 -10.87
CA VAL A 431 36.53 -11.09 -9.62
C VAL A 431 36.50 -9.60 -9.89
N LYS A 432 35.40 -8.95 -9.52
CA LYS A 432 35.20 -7.50 -9.56
C LYS A 432 35.10 -6.98 -8.12
N PRO A 433 35.75 -5.85 -7.79
CA PRO A 433 35.60 -5.26 -6.47
C PRO A 433 34.22 -4.62 -6.33
N PHE A 434 33.69 -4.59 -5.10
CA PHE A 434 32.56 -3.73 -4.77
C PHE A 434 33.00 -2.27 -4.71
N THR A 435 32.12 -1.37 -5.14
CA THR A 435 32.24 0.05 -4.74
C THR A 435 31.69 0.18 -3.33
N THR A 436 32.43 0.82 -2.43
CA THR A 436 32.03 0.97 -1.03
C THR A 436 31.85 2.44 -0.65
N ARG A 437 30.91 2.70 0.26
CA ARG A 437 30.79 3.99 0.97
C ARG A 437 30.57 3.75 2.45
N GLU A 438 31.18 4.58 3.28
CA GLU A 438 30.91 4.62 4.71
C GLU A 438 29.77 5.60 5.00
N GLU A 439 28.80 5.18 5.81
CA GLU A 439 27.71 6.03 6.31
C GLU A 439 27.74 6.02 7.84
N THR A 440 27.26 7.10 8.46
CA THR A 440 27.14 7.21 9.92
C THR A 440 25.68 7.46 10.29
N ILE A 441 25.08 6.53 11.03
CA ILE A 441 23.72 6.60 11.56
C ILE A 441 23.77 7.19 12.97
N LYS A 442 23.04 8.27 13.19
CA LYS A 442 22.92 8.90 14.51
C LYS A 442 21.73 8.30 15.24
N VAL A 443 21.89 8.04 16.54
CA VAL A 443 20.88 7.34 17.36
C VAL A 443 20.50 8.20 18.56
N ALA A 444 19.22 8.53 18.70
CA ALA A 444 18.72 9.26 19.86
C ALA A 444 19.04 8.52 21.16
N GLY A 445 19.62 9.24 22.13
CA GLY A 445 19.99 8.67 23.44
C GLY A 445 21.10 7.60 23.41
N GLY A 446 21.82 7.45 22.29
CA GLY A 446 22.86 6.44 22.11
C GLY A 446 24.07 6.92 21.30
N THR A 447 25.03 6.02 21.07
CA THR A 447 26.19 6.29 20.20
C THR A 447 25.83 6.06 18.74
N SER A 448 26.36 6.90 17.84
CA SER A 448 26.24 6.69 16.40
C SER A 448 26.81 5.33 15.96
N LYS A 449 26.17 4.69 14.97
CA LYS A 449 26.62 3.44 14.33
C LYS A 449 27.20 3.76 12.95
N LYS A 450 28.36 3.18 12.62
CA LYS A 450 28.93 3.28 11.27
C LYS A 450 28.56 2.04 10.47
N ILE A 451 28.20 2.24 9.21
CA ILE A 451 27.99 1.14 8.26
C ILE A 451 28.83 1.34 7.01
N VAL A 452 29.12 0.22 6.34
CA VAL A 452 29.68 0.21 5.00
C VAL A 452 28.60 -0.28 4.05
N VAL A 453 28.28 0.49 3.02
CA VAL A 453 27.39 0.06 1.95
C VAL A 453 28.22 -0.42 0.77
N ARG A 454 27.96 -1.63 0.29
CA ARG A 454 28.57 -2.23 -0.90
C ARG A 454 27.63 -2.14 -2.09
N GLN A 455 28.19 -1.81 -3.26
CA GLN A 455 27.48 -1.77 -4.53
C GLN A 455 28.27 -2.48 -5.62
N THR A 456 27.57 -3.16 -6.53
CA THR A 456 28.18 -3.72 -7.75
C THR A 456 28.63 -2.59 -8.69
N GLU A 457 29.37 -2.94 -9.74
CA GLU A 457 29.88 -1.98 -10.75
C GLU A 457 28.73 -1.26 -11.46
N ASP A 458 27.57 -1.90 -11.59
CA ASP A 458 26.35 -1.35 -12.18
C ASP A 458 25.49 -0.54 -11.18
N GLY A 459 26.03 -0.28 -9.98
CA GLY A 459 25.41 0.54 -8.94
C GLY A 459 24.36 -0.15 -8.08
N MET A 460 24.18 -1.48 -8.20
CA MET A 460 23.17 -2.22 -7.44
C MET A 460 23.61 -2.34 -5.97
N PRO A 461 22.84 -1.84 -4.99
CA PRO A 461 23.15 -2.05 -3.58
C PRO A 461 23.00 -3.52 -3.21
N LEU A 462 23.96 -4.03 -2.44
CA LEU A 462 23.93 -5.37 -1.88
C LEU A 462 23.05 -5.37 -0.63
N LEU A 463 21.79 -5.77 -0.77
CA LEU A 463 20.78 -5.73 0.30
C LEU A 463 21.05 -6.75 1.40
N SER A 464 21.67 -7.88 1.05
CA SER A 464 21.98 -8.94 2.00
C SER A 464 22.97 -8.56 3.11
N ASP A 465 23.56 -7.36 3.05
CA ASP A 465 24.47 -6.85 4.09
C ASP A 465 23.75 -6.28 5.31
N ARG A 466 22.42 -6.14 5.27
CA ARG A 466 21.62 -5.34 6.22
C ARG A 466 20.78 -6.14 7.19
N ASP A 467 21.06 -7.43 7.29
CA ASP A 467 20.40 -8.32 8.21
C ASP A 467 21.45 -9.21 8.89
N ASP A 468 21.44 -9.21 10.23
CA ASP A 468 22.41 -9.96 11.02
C ASP A 468 22.20 -11.49 10.90
N GLU A 469 21.00 -11.95 10.53
CA GLU A 469 20.71 -13.34 10.19
C GLU A 469 21.33 -13.71 8.82
N LEU A 470 21.23 -12.86 7.80
CA LEU A 470 21.87 -13.03 6.48
C LEU A 470 23.39 -13.11 6.57
N VAL A 471 23.98 -12.25 7.41
CA VAL A 471 25.41 -12.27 7.73
C VAL A 471 25.78 -13.56 8.46
N ASN A 472 24.93 -14.07 9.35
CA ASN A 472 25.20 -15.30 10.11
C ASN A 472 24.92 -16.58 9.31
N VAL A 473 23.96 -16.58 8.40
CA VAL A 473 23.66 -17.73 7.54
C VAL A 473 24.70 -17.85 6.44
N GLY A 474 25.18 -16.73 5.88
CA GLY A 474 26.41 -16.73 5.08
C GLY A 474 27.56 -17.43 5.83
N LYS A 475 27.81 -17.03 7.08
CA LYS A 475 28.88 -17.55 7.94
C LYS A 475 28.70 -19.00 8.46
N LYS A 476 27.49 -19.57 8.46
CA LYS A 476 27.16 -20.84 9.15
C LYS A 476 26.51 -21.91 8.26
N ALA A 477 26.26 -21.64 6.98
CA ALA A 477 25.71 -22.66 6.08
C ALA A 477 26.66 -23.87 5.97
N THR A 478 26.17 -25.05 6.34
CA THR A 478 26.90 -26.31 6.25
C THR A 478 26.95 -26.79 4.80
N VAL A 479 28.15 -27.08 4.29
CA VAL A 479 28.37 -27.81 3.03
C VAL A 479 29.22 -29.03 3.32
N ASP A 480 28.76 -30.18 2.83
CA ASP A 480 29.41 -31.46 3.09
C ASP A 480 30.69 -31.66 2.27
N THR A 481 31.55 -32.45 2.87
CA THR A 481 33.00 -32.61 2.76
C THR A 481 33.62 -32.78 1.34
N ALA A 482 34.63 -31.93 1.07
CA ALA A 482 35.88 -32.12 0.29
C ALA A 482 36.28 -30.91 -0.60
N ALA A 483 36.27 -29.69 -0.04
CA ALA A 483 36.89 -28.51 -0.66
C ALA A 483 37.74 -27.74 0.38
N PRO A 484 38.81 -27.01 -0.03
CA PRO A 484 39.59 -26.18 0.89
C PRO A 484 38.77 -24.98 1.44
N ASP A 485 39.30 -24.37 2.50
CA ASP A 485 38.65 -23.51 3.49
C ASP A 485 37.85 -22.27 3.00
N ARG A 486 36.64 -22.11 3.59
CA ARG A 486 35.67 -20.99 3.74
C ARG A 486 35.39 -19.99 2.60
N GLY A 487 34.10 -19.87 2.23
CA GLY A 487 33.50 -18.66 1.66
C GLY A 487 32.00 -18.77 1.30
N ASP A 488 31.16 -18.08 2.09
CA ASP A 488 29.82 -17.52 1.86
C ASP A 488 29.48 -17.28 0.36
N GLY A 489 28.68 -18.15 -0.28
CA GLY A 489 28.71 -18.30 -1.74
C GLY A 489 27.89 -17.32 -2.62
N TYR A 490 26.94 -16.56 -2.07
CA TYR A 490 26.10 -15.61 -2.82
C TYR A 490 25.65 -14.42 -1.95
N GLY A 491 25.23 -13.32 -2.56
CA GLY A 491 24.55 -12.19 -1.92
C GLY A 491 23.45 -11.65 -2.83
N VAL A 492 22.47 -10.92 -2.26
CA VAL A 492 21.32 -10.39 -3.01
C VAL A 492 21.51 -8.90 -3.27
N ALA A 493 21.60 -8.52 -4.54
CA ALA A 493 21.69 -7.14 -4.98
C ALA A 493 20.39 -6.70 -5.66
N LEU A 494 20.01 -5.43 -5.53
CA LEU A 494 18.79 -4.90 -6.13
C LEU A 494 19.10 -4.03 -7.36
N LYS A 495 18.51 -4.35 -8.50
CA LYS A 495 18.35 -3.39 -9.60
C LYS A 495 16.94 -2.82 -9.57
N TRP A 496 16.82 -1.50 -9.52
CA TRP A 496 15.53 -0.83 -9.44
C TRP A 496 15.59 0.53 -10.14
N THR A 497 14.60 0.83 -10.97
CA THR A 497 14.54 2.07 -11.75
C THR A 497 14.47 3.32 -10.88
N ALA A 498 13.88 3.26 -9.68
CA ALA A 498 13.84 4.41 -8.78
C ALA A 498 15.18 4.70 -8.08
N LEU A 499 16.19 3.82 -8.18
CA LEU A 499 17.56 4.11 -7.74
C LEU A 499 18.38 4.83 -8.81
N GLU A 500 17.78 5.14 -9.96
CA GLU A 500 18.36 5.99 -10.99
C GLU A 500 17.68 7.38 -10.97
N PRO A 501 18.43 8.49 -11.11
CA PRO A 501 17.82 9.81 -11.15
C PRO A 501 16.88 10.03 -12.35
N GLY A 502 15.62 10.40 -12.08
CA GLY A 502 14.57 10.69 -13.07
C GLY A 502 13.92 12.07 -12.94
N ASN A 503 12.79 12.24 -13.63
CA ASN A 503 12.11 13.52 -13.84
C ASN A 503 10.68 13.57 -13.27
N SER A 504 10.26 12.59 -12.45
CA SER A 504 8.86 12.47 -12.01
C SER A 504 8.31 13.72 -11.33
N MET A 505 9.13 14.49 -10.61
CA MET A 505 8.66 15.74 -10.00
C MET A 505 8.31 16.82 -11.05
N ASP A 506 9.02 16.85 -12.19
CA ASP A 506 8.64 17.72 -13.31
C ASP A 506 7.27 17.30 -13.90
N ALA A 507 6.99 15.98 -13.94
CA ALA A 507 5.72 15.44 -14.42
C ALA A 507 4.54 15.91 -13.58
N VAL A 508 4.69 15.93 -12.25
CA VAL A 508 3.64 16.41 -11.31
C VAL A 508 3.25 17.85 -11.65
N PHE A 509 4.22 18.77 -11.69
CA PHE A 509 3.94 20.17 -12.00
C PHE A 509 3.41 20.35 -13.43
N ALA A 510 3.94 19.61 -14.41
CA ALA A 510 3.46 19.67 -15.79
C ALA A 510 2.00 19.22 -15.92
N MET A 511 1.62 18.14 -15.24
CA MET A 511 0.25 17.59 -15.26
C MET A 511 -0.75 18.56 -14.63
N ASN A 512 -0.37 19.27 -13.56
CA ASN A 512 -1.21 20.29 -12.93
C ASN A 512 -1.57 21.44 -13.89
N LYS A 513 -0.67 21.72 -14.86
CA LYS A 513 -0.81 22.78 -15.88
C LYS A 513 -1.36 22.29 -17.22
N ALA A 514 -1.53 20.98 -17.41
CA ALA A 514 -2.00 20.41 -18.66
C ALA A 514 -3.44 20.83 -18.96
N LYS A 515 -3.76 21.04 -20.24
CA LYS A 515 -5.03 21.63 -20.68
C LYS A 515 -5.86 20.70 -21.56
N ASP A 516 -5.20 19.70 -22.12
CA ASP A 516 -5.70 18.80 -23.15
C ASP A 516 -4.90 17.49 -23.10
N TRP A 517 -5.28 16.54 -23.94
CA TRP A 517 -4.65 15.23 -24.01
C TRP A 517 -3.17 15.29 -24.36
N ASP A 518 -2.78 16.17 -25.29
CA ASP A 518 -1.40 16.28 -25.76
C ASP A 518 -0.47 16.81 -24.66
N SER A 519 -0.88 17.87 -23.97
CA SER A 519 -0.13 18.40 -22.82
C SER A 519 -0.14 17.43 -21.64
N PHE A 520 -1.21 16.65 -21.45
CA PHE A 520 -1.26 15.58 -20.46
C PHE A 520 -0.26 14.45 -20.78
N ARG A 521 -0.23 13.96 -22.04
CA ARG A 521 0.76 12.96 -22.47
C ARG A 521 2.19 13.48 -22.40
N ALA A 522 2.41 14.75 -22.72
CA ALA A 522 3.71 15.39 -22.57
C ALA A 522 4.17 15.42 -21.10
N ALA A 523 3.25 15.61 -20.15
CA ALA A 523 3.54 15.48 -18.72
C ALA A 523 3.78 14.00 -18.33
N ALA A 524 2.96 13.07 -18.80
CA ALA A 524 3.10 11.63 -18.54
C ALA A 524 4.47 11.08 -19.01
N LYS A 525 5.02 11.61 -20.11
CA LYS A 525 6.36 11.26 -20.61
C LYS A 525 7.49 11.55 -19.62
N LEU A 526 7.29 12.49 -18.69
CA LEU A 526 8.27 12.82 -17.64
C LEU A 526 8.10 11.94 -16.39
N PHE A 527 7.04 11.13 -16.32
CA PHE A 527 6.67 10.34 -15.15
C PHE A 527 7.45 9.02 -15.12
N ASP A 528 8.73 9.09 -14.73
CA ASP A 528 9.65 7.94 -14.77
C ASP A 528 9.29 6.87 -13.73
N VAL A 529 9.01 7.28 -12.48
CA VAL A 529 8.67 6.39 -11.34
C VAL A 529 7.73 7.06 -10.33
N PRO A 530 6.85 6.30 -9.64
CA PRO A 530 6.43 4.94 -9.99
C PRO A 530 5.68 4.89 -11.33
N SER A 531 5.73 3.76 -12.04
CA SER A 531 4.83 3.53 -13.18
C SER A 531 3.39 3.43 -12.64
N GLN A 532 2.46 4.16 -13.26
CA GLN A 532 1.05 4.21 -12.85
C GLN A 532 0.15 4.15 -14.08
N ASN A 533 -1.01 3.51 -13.98
CA ASN A 533 -2.07 3.65 -14.97
C ASN A 533 -2.67 5.05 -14.86
N LEU A 534 -2.45 5.93 -15.83
CA LEU A 534 -3.03 7.26 -15.84
C LEU A 534 -4.35 7.28 -16.61
N VAL A 535 -5.44 7.73 -15.98
CA VAL A 535 -6.75 7.91 -16.61
C VAL A 535 -7.03 9.40 -16.77
N TYR A 536 -7.61 9.78 -17.91
CA TYR A 536 -7.82 11.16 -18.34
C TYR A 536 -9.28 11.42 -18.74
N ALA A 537 -9.76 12.63 -18.46
CA ALA A 537 -11.00 13.18 -18.97
C ALA A 537 -10.89 14.70 -19.16
N ASP A 538 -11.62 15.28 -20.11
CA ASP A 538 -11.67 16.73 -20.27
C ASP A 538 -13.05 17.33 -20.53
N THR A 539 -13.08 18.65 -20.43
CA THR A 539 -14.27 19.48 -20.71
C THR A 539 -14.64 19.52 -22.20
N ALA A 540 -13.74 19.13 -23.11
CA ALA A 540 -13.99 18.97 -24.54
C ALA A 540 -14.67 17.62 -24.89
N ASN A 541 -14.95 16.80 -23.87
CA ASN A 541 -15.61 15.49 -23.96
C ASN A 541 -14.71 14.38 -24.53
N HIS A 542 -13.43 14.45 -24.23
CA HIS A 542 -12.47 13.39 -24.49
C HIS A 542 -12.16 12.57 -23.23
N ILE A 543 -11.85 11.28 -23.43
CA ILE A 543 -11.40 10.36 -22.38
C ILE A 543 -10.14 9.62 -22.84
N GLY A 544 -9.25 9.27 -21.91
CA GLY A 544 -8.01 8.60 -22.29
C GLY A 544 -7.34 7.80 -21.18
N TYR A 545 -6.36 7.02 -21.59
CA TYR A 545 -5.48 6.23 -20.74
C TYR A 545 -4.04 6.25 -21.29
N GLN A 546 -3.05 6.36 -20.40
CA GLN A 546 -1.63 6.24 -20.74
C GLN A 546 -0.93 5.40 -19.67
N LEU A 547 -0.11 4.43 -20.09
CA LEU A 547 0.92 3.84 -19.25
C LEU A 547 2.23 4.64 -19.41
N PRO A 548 2.72 5.38 -18.40
CA PRO A 548 4.06 5.92 -18.35
C PRO A 548 4.98 5.05 -17.47
N GLY A 549 6.25 5.41 -17.46
CA GLY A 549 7.24 4.82 -16.56
C GLY A 549 8.51 4.43 -17.28
N LYS A 550 9.58 4.37 -16.52
CA LYS A 550 10.85 3.80 -16.95
C LYS A 550 10.80 2.29 -16.70
N ILE A 551 10.48 1.53 -17.75
CA ILE A 551 10.21 0.08 -17.67
C ILE A 551 11.38 -0.67 -18.31
N PRO A 552 12.08 -1.57 -17.58
CA PRO A 552 13.26 -2.25 -18.10
C PRO A 552 12.91 -3.29 -19.16
N THR A 553 13.73 -3.39 -20.20
CA THR A 553 13.71 -4.53 -21.12
C THR A 553 14.70 -5.59 -20.64
N ARG A 554 14.29 -6.86 -20.68
CA ARG A 554 15.08 -7.99 -20.19
C ARG A 554 15.61 -8.85 -21.34
N ALA A 555 16.62 -9.67 -21.07
CA ALA A 555 17.10 -10.66 -22.02
C ALA A 555 16.06 -11.78 -22.23
N LYS A 556 16.13 -12.46 -23.38
CA LYS A 556 15.19 -13.54 -23.73
C LYS A 556 15.20 -14.65 -22.67
N GLY A 557 14.01 -15.02 -22.20
CA GLY A 557 13.82 -16.05 -21.18
C GLY A 557 13.86 -15.54 -19.73
N LEU A 558 13.93 -14.22 -19.54
CA LEU A 558 13.80 -13.57 -18.24
C LEU A 558 12.57 -12.67 -18.23
N ASP A 559 11.74 -12.87 -17.22
CA ASP A 559 10.47 -12.18 -17.03
C ASP A 559 10.32 -11.54 -15.65
N GLY A 560 11.40 -11.54 -14.86
CA GLY A 560 11.44 -10.99 -13.49
C GLY A 560 10.78 -11.87 -12.44
N SER A 561 10.34 -13.09 -12.79
CA SER A 561 9.59 -13.94 -11.86
C SER A 561 10.45 -14.60 -10.77
N ILE A 562 11.77 -14.68 -10.96
CA ILE A 562 12.73 -15.28 -10.03
C ILE A 562 14.07 -14.49 -10.03
N PRO A 563 14.84 -14.54 -8.92
CA PRO A 563 16.12 -13.83 -8.85
C PRO A 563 17.09 -14.23 -9.96
N ALA A 564 17.63 -13.22 -10.65
CA ALA A 564 18.50 -13.39 -11.80
C ALA A 564 19.97 -13.66 -11.40
N PRO A 565 20.71 -14.52 -12.12
CA PRO A 565 22.16 -14.67 -11.95
C PRO A 565 22.96 -13.36 -12.20
N GLY A 566 23.47 -12.74 -11.14
CA GLY A 566 24.27 -11.50 -11.21
C GLY A 566 25.67 -11.68 -11.82
N TRP A 567 26.24 -12.88 -11.70
CA TRP A 567 27.58 -13.20 -12.18
C TRP A 567 27.71 -13.38 -13.70
N ASP A 568 26.61 -13.27 -14.46
CA ASP A 568 26.58 -13.52 -15.91
C ASP A 568 25.86 -12.37 -16.63
N SER A 569 26.60 -11.66 -17.48
CA SER A 569 26.09 -10.48 -18.21
C SER A 569 24.87 -10.76 -19.10
N ARG A 570 24.60 -12.02 -19.46
CA ARG A 570 23.43 -12.39 -20.27
C ARG A 570 22.10 -12.13 -19.55
N TYR A 571 22.12 -11.96 -18.23
CA TYR A 571 20.94 -11.72 -17.41
C TYR A 571 20.71 -10.25 -17.06
N LYS A 572 21.54 -9.34 -17.59
CA LYS A 572 21.39 -7.90 -17.36
C LYS A 572 20.23 -7.32 -18.17
N TRP A 573 19.67 -6.22 -17.66
CA TRP A 573 18.74 -5.38 -18.43
C TRP A 573 19.37 -4.96 -19.76
N THR A 574 18.58 -4.97 -20.82
CA THR A 574 19.02 -4.62 -22.17
C THR A 574 18.70 -3.18 -22.55
N GLY A 575 17.89 -2.48 -21.76
CA GLY A 575 17.43 -1.12 -22.02
C GLY A 575 16.15 -0.79 -21.27
N TYR A 576 15.41 0.19 -21.80
CA TYR A 576 14.10 0.61 -21.33
C TYR A 576 13.14 0.72 -22.52
N ILE A 577 11.85 0.45 -22.30
CA ILE A 577 10.82 0.67 -23.32
C ILE A 577 10.68 2.18 -23.58
N ALA A 578 10.67 2.62 -24.84
CA ALA A 578 10.51 4.03 -25.15
C ALA A 578 9.06 4.49 -24.93
N PHE A 579 8.85 5.76 -24.58
CA PHE A 579 7.51 6.28 -24.28
C PHE A 579 6.49 6.08 -25.40
N ASP A 580 6.91 6.26 -26.67
CA ASP A 580 6.03 6.12 -27.83
C ASP A 580 5.71 4.64 -28.14
N GLU A 581 6.39 3.70 -27.49
CA GLU A 581 6.13 2.26 -27.53
C GLU A 581 5.18 1.82 -26.41
N LEU A 582 4.90 2.66 -25.41
CA LEU A 582 4.04 2.30 -24.29
C LEU A 582 2.54 2.32 -24.67
N PRO A 583 1.74 1.37 -24.15
CA PRO A 583 0.31 1.34 -24.39
C PRO A 583 -0.41 2.63 -23.95
N TYR A 584 -1.30 3.11 -24.81
CA TYR A 584 -2.24 4.20 -24.51
C TYR A 584 -3.55 3.94 -25.25
N GLU A 585 -4.60 4.65 -24.86
CA GLU A 585 -5.89 4.60 -25.53
C GLU A 585 -6.60 5.94 -25.37
N TYR A 586 -7.19 6.47 -26.45
CA TYR A 586 -7.83 7.77 -26.49
C TYR A 586 -9.16 7.68 -27.23
N ASP A 587 -10.23 8.19 -26.62
CA ASP A 587 -11.61 8.13 -27.14
C ASP A 587 -12.04 6.79 -27.75
N PRO A 588 -11.88 5.66 -27.02
CA PRO A 588 -12.24 4.37 -27.56
C PRO A 588 -13.74 4.31 -27.89
N ALA A 589 -14.10 3.61 -28.98
CA ALA A 589 -15.47 3.54 -29.47
C ALA A 589 -16.46 3.02 -28.41
N ARG A 590 -16.00 2.14 -27.51
CA ARG A 590 -16.79 1.62 -26.38
C ARG A 590 -17.23 2.70 -25.39
N GLY A 591 -16.56 3.86 -25.35
CA GLY A 591 -16.96 5.06 -24.60
C GLY A 591 -16.73 5.01 -23.09
N TYR A 592 -15.88 4.11 -22.60
CA TYR A 592 -15.43 4.08 -21.22
C TYR A 592 -14.07 3.37 -21.11
N ILE A 593 -13.28 3.71 -20.09
CA ILE A 593 -12.01 3.03 -19.77
C ILE A 593 -12.04 2.66 -18.29
N VAL A 594 -11.58 1.45 -17.95
CA VAL A 594 -11.56 0.92 -16.58
C VAL A 594 -10.18 0.39 -16.27
N THR A 595 -9.64 0.80 -15.12
CA THR A 595 -8.45 0.19 -14.53
C THR A 595 -8.69 -0.10 -13.05
N ALA A 596 -8.35 -1.31 -12.65
CA ALA A 596 -8.37 -1.82 -11.29
C ALA A 596 -7.19 -2.78 -11.08
N ASN A 597 -6.00 -2.39 -11.56
CA ASN A 597 -4.72 -3.12 -11.50
C ASN A 597 -4.64 -4.40 -12.36
N GLN A 598 -5.62 -4.61 -13.24
CA GLN A 598 -5.62 -5.73 -14.17
C GLN A 598 -4.59 -5.55 -15.29
N ALA A 599 -4.37 -6.60 -16.09
CA ALA A 599 -3.49 -6.55 -17.26
C ALA A 599 -3.69 -5.30 -18.11
N VAL A 600 -2.59 -4.61 -18.43
CA VAL A 600 -2.63 -3.36 -19.21
C VAL A 600 -3.09 -3.63 -20.64
N ILE A 601 -2.53 -4.65 -21.27
CA ILE A 601 -2.78 -4.99 -22.66
C ILE A 601 -2.72 -6.51 -22.83
N ASP A 602 -3.40 -7.02 -23.85
CA ASP A 602 -3.29 -8.41 -24.27
C ASP A 602 -1.83 -8.73 -24.61
N LYS A 603 -1.29 -9.79 -23.99
CA LYS A 603 0.10 -10.23 -24.18
C LYS A 603 0.41 -10.61 -25.63
N ASP A 604 -0.60 -11.00 -26.41
CA ASP A 604 -0.41 -11.42 -27.80
C ASP A 604 -0.36 -10.22 -28.76
N LYS A 605 -0.74 -9.02 -28.28
CA LYS A 605 -0.74 -7.75 -29.06
C LYS A 605 0.45 -6.83 -28.72
N TYR A 606 1.32 -7.25 -27.82
CA TYR A 606 2.38 -6.40 -27.29
C TYR A 606 3.68 -7.21 -27.08
N PRO A 607 4.83 -6.78 -27.62
CA PRO A 607 6.04 -7.61 -27.65
C PRO A 607 6.83 -7.60 -26.34
N TYR A 608 6.58 -6.64 -25.45
CA TYR A 608 7.34 -6.49 -24.21
C TYR A 608 6.62 -7.11 -23.02
N THR A 609 7.36 -7.83 -22.19
CA THR A 609 6.88 -8.27 -20.88
C THR A 609 6.83 -7.08 -19.93
N LEU A 610 5.62 -6.67 -19.54
CA LEU A 610 5.41 -5.63 -18.52
C LEU A 610 5.50 -6.20 -17.10
N THR A 611 4.84 -7.33 -16.85
CA THR A 611 4.92 -8.13 -15.61
C THR A 611 4.28 -9.51 -15.88
N THR A 612 4.58 -10.48 -15.02
CA THR A 612 3.89 -11.78 -14.97
C THR A 612 2.88 -11.87 -13.81
N ASP A 613 2.86 -10.88 -12.92
CA ASP A 613 2.10 -10.86 -11.66
C ASP A 613 1.00 -9.77 -11.70
N TRP A 614 0.06 -9.92 -12.62
CA TRP A 614 -1.09 -9.00 -12.74
C TRP A 614 -2.10 -9.18 -11.60
N GLY A 615 -2.85 -8.12 -11.29
CA GLY A 615 -4.17 -8.30 -10.68
C GLY A 615 -5.07 -9.11 -11.63
N TYR A 616 -5.83 -10.08 -11.13
CA TYR A 616 -6.53 -11.07 -11.97
C TYR A 616 -7.82 -10.54 -12.58
N GLY A 617 -8.29 -9.37 -12.18
CA GLY A 617 -9.28 -8.56 -12.90
C GLY A 617 -10.73 -8.80 -12.48
N ALA A 618 -10.99 -9.41 -11.31
CA ALA A 618 -12.36 -9.55 -10.82
C ALA A 618 -13.04 -8.18 -10.59
N ARG A 619 -12.32 -7.22 -10.01
CA ARG A 619 -12.82 -5.85 -9.77
C ARG A 619 -13.04 -5.08 -11.06
N SER A 620 -12.08 -5.08 -11.98
CA SER A 620 -12.19 -4.37 -13.26
C SER A 620 -13.34 -4.91 -14.11
N GLN A 621 -13.51 -6.23 -14.12
CA GLN A 621 -14.62 -6.86 -14.84
C GLN A 621 -15.96 -6.50 -14.20
N ARG A 622 -16.06 -6.49 -12.87
CA ARG A 622 -17.27 -6.06 -12.16
C ARG A 622 -17.65 -4.61 -12.47
N ILE A 623 -16.69 -3.69 -12.46
CA ILE A 623 -16.93 -2.27 -12.83
C ILE A 623 -17.41 -2.19 -14.29
N THR A 624 -16.76 -2.93 -15.19
CA THR A 624 -17.17 -3.01 -16.60
C THR A 624 -18.61 -3.50 -16.75
N ASP A 625 -19.00 -4.54 -16.01
CA ASP A 625 -20.34 -5.10 -16.04
C ASP A 625 -21.39 -4.13 -15.47
N LEU A 626 -21.05 -3.37 -14.41
CA LEU A 626 -21.91 -2.32 -13.85
C LEU A 626 -22.14 -1.19 -14.86
N ILE A 627 -21.08 -0.73 -15.54
CA ILE A 627 -21.19 0.29 -16.61
C ILE A 627 -22.06 -0.24 -17.75
N LYS A 628 -21.75 -1.42 -18.28
CA LYS A 628 -22.52 -2.07 -19.36
C LYS A 628 -23.99 -2.23 -18.97
N GLY A 629 -24.25 -2.65 -17.73
CA GLY A 629 -25.60 -2.80 -17.17
C GLY A 629 -26.38 -1.50 -17.15
N LYS A 630 -25.74 -0.38 -16.75
CA LYS A 630 -26.37 0.95 -16.69
C LYS A 630 -26.63 1.55 -18.07
N ILE A 631 -25.73 1.37 -19.04
CA ILE A 631 -25.87 1.96 -20.38
C ILE A 631 -26.75 1.12 -21.33
N LYS A 632 -27.00 -0.15 -20.98
CA LYS A 632 -27.85 -1.04 -21.77
C LYS A 632 -29.23 -0.42 -21.99
N GLY A 633 -29.70 -0.43 -23.24
CA GLY A 633 -31.00 0.15 -23.60
C GLY A 633 -31.03 1.69 -23.60
N GLY A 634 -29.87 2.36 -23.60
CA GLY A 634 -29.77 3.82 -23.67
C GLY A 634 -29.80 4.52 -22.32
N GLY A 635 -29.62 3.78 -21.21
CA GLY A 635 -29.47 4.37 -19.88
C GLY A 635 -28.25 5.29 -19.77
N LYS A 636 -28.27 6.17 -18.78
CA LYS A 636 -27.25 7.19 -18.54
C LYS A 636 -26.74 7.10 -17.12
N ILE A 637 -25.45 7.39 -16.94
CA ILE A 637 -24.72 7.32 -15.68
C ILE A 637 -24.65 8.72 -15.06
N SER A 638 -24.99 8.82 -13.78
CA SER A 638 -24.87 10.03 -12.97
C SER A 638 -23.63 9.98 -12.06
N THR A 639 -23.29 11.12 -11.46
CA THR A 639 -22.26 11.20 -10.40
C THR A 639 -22.58 10.27 -9.22
N ASP A 640 -23.86 10.11 -8.86
CA ASP A 640 -24.26 9.19 -7.78
C ASP A 640 -24.15 7.72 -8.21
N ASP A 641 -24.43 7.38 -9.47
CA ASP A 641 -24.19 6.02 -9.98
C ASP A 641 -22.70 5.64 -9.87
N MET A 642 -21.79 6.57 -10.19
CA MET A 642 -20.34 6.35 -10.03
C MET A 642 -19.99 6.09 -8.54
N ARG A 643 -20.54 6.88 -7.62
CA ARG A 643 -20.37 6.66 -6.17
C ARG A 643 -20.91 5.29 -5.74
N GLN A 644 -22.10 4.90 -6.20
CA GLN A 644 -22.69 3.60 -5.89
C GLN A 644 -21.83 2.45 -6.41
N MET A 645 -21.23 2.58 -7.60
CA MET A 645 -20.28 1.60 -8.11
C MET A 645 -19.04 1.45 -7.22
N GLN A 646 -18.48 2.56 -6.69
CA GLN A 646 -17.37 2.50 -5.71
C GLN A 646 -17.73 1.74 -4.41
N LEU A 647 -19.02 1.54 -4.14
CA LEU A 647 -19.56 0.88 -2.95
C LEU A 647 -20.13 -0.52 -3.23
N ASP A 648 -19.92 -1.05 -4.44
CA ASP A 648 -20.40 -2.38 -4.80
C ASP A 648 -19.66 -3.47 -4.00
N ASN A 649 -20.41 -4.13 -3.10
CA ASN A 649 -19.94 -5.17 -2.18
C ASN A 649 -20.09 -6.59 -2.75
N ASP A 650 -20.29 -6.74 -4.07
CA ASP A 650 -20.60 -8.01 -4.72
C ASP A 650 -19.40 -8.98 -4.71
N SER A 651 -19.55 -10.14 -4.06
CA SER A 651 -18.49 -11.15 -4.00
C SER A 651 -18.56 -12.14 -5.16
N GLN A 652 -17.65 -11.98 -6.13
CA GLN A 652 -17.45 -12.96 -7.21
C GLN A 652 -16.97 -14.33 -6.67
N ILE A 653 -16.25 -14.33 -5.54
CA ILE A 653 -15.82 -15.56 -4.85
C ILE A 653 -17.05 -16.33 -4.35
N ALA A 654 -18.00 -15.64 -3.71
CA ALA A 654 -19.23 -16.25 -3.24
C ALA A 654 -20.08 -16.79 -4.39
N ARG A 655 -20.20 -16.03 -5.50
CA ARG A 655 -20.89 -16.48 -6.72
C ARG A 655 -20.36 -17.81 -7.25
N LEU A 656 -19.04 -18.02 -7.18
CA LEU A 656 -18.42 -19.27 -7.59
C LEU A 656 -18.67 -20.41 -6.60
N LEU A 657 -18.48 -20.17 -5.30
CA LEU A 657 -18.39 -21.23 -4.30
C LEU A 657 -19.73 -21.63 -3.68
N VAL A 658 -20.63 -20.68 -3.41
CA VAL A 658 -21.88 -20.94 -2.67
C VAL A 658 -22.74 -22.04 -3.32
N PRO A 659 -22.92 -22.12 -4.65
CA PRO A 659 -23.67 -23.20 -5.28
C PRO A 659 -23.11 -24.61 -5.00
N THR A 660 -21.80 -24.72 -4.78
CA THR A 660 -21.15 -25.99 -4.40
C THR A 660 -21.28 -26.24 -2.90
N LEU A 661 -21.05 -25.21 -2.09
CA LEU A 661 -21.16 -25.29 -0.63
C LEU A 661 -22.55 -25.75 -0.17
N LEU A 662 -23.62 -25.29 -0.85
CA LEU A 662 -25.01 -25.67 -0.55
C LEU A 662 -25.34 -27.14 -0.88
N LYS A 663 -24.53 -27.82 -1.69
CA LYS A 663 -24.74 -29.24 -2.05
C LYS A 663 -24.10 -30.20 -1.05
N ILE A 664 -23.27 -29.70 -0.14
CA ILE A 664 -22.56 -30.52 0.84
C ILE A 664 -23.54 -30.93 1.94
N ASN A 665 -23.63 -32.23 2.20
CA ASN A 665 -24.45 -32.77 3.28
C ASN A 665 -23.71 -32.65 4.61
N LEU A 666 -24.36 -32.01 5.59
CA LEU A 666 -23.82 -31.76 6.93
C LEU A 666 -24.64 -32.48 7.99
N ASP A 667 -24.02 -33.38 8.75
CA ASP A 667 -24.71 -34.14 9.81
C ASP A 667 -24.97 -33.29 11.07
N ASP A 668 -24.11 -32.31 11.33
CA ASP A 668 -24.23 -31.40 12.47
C ASP A 668 -25.35 -30.36 12.21
N PRO A 669 -26.40 -30.30 13.05
CA PRO A 669 -27.51 -29.38 12.87
C PRO A 669 -27.10 -27.90 12.99
N ASP A 670 -26.13 -27.57 13.83
CA ASP A 670 -25.67 -26.19 14.04
C ASP A 670 -24.85 -25.69 12.84
N VAL A 671 -24.10 -26.60 12.19
CA VAL A 671 -23.36 -26.27 10.96
C VAL A 671 -24.34 -26.16 9.78
N ARG A 672 -25.35 -27.03 9.73
CA ARG A 672 -26.41 -26.97 8.72
C ARG A 672 -27.25 -25.70 8.84
N GLU A 673 -27.53 -25.23 10.05
CA GLU A 673 -28.17 -23.93 10.30
C GLU A 673 -27.32 -22.79 9.73
N ALA A 674 -26.01 -22.78 9.98
CA ALA A 674 -25.13 -21.77 9.41
C ALA A 674 -25.05 -21.83 7.87
N GLN A 675 -25.02 -23.04 7.29
CA GLN A 675 -25.07 -23.23 5.83
C GLN A 675 -26.35 -22.64 5.22
N LYS A 676 -27.50 -22.68 5.93
CA LYS A 676 -28.75 -22.08 5.45
C LYS A 676 -28.68 -20.57 5.28
N LEU A 677 -27.80 -19.85 5.99
CA LEU A 677 -27.57 -18.42 5.74
C LEU A 677 -27.16 -18.13 4.29
N LEU A 678 -26.51 -19.09 3.62
CA LEU A 678 -26.06 -18.94 2.24
C LEU A 678 -27.19 -19.15 1.22
N GLN A 679 -28.37 -19.64 1.65
CA GLN A 679 -29.51 -19.86 0.77
C GLN A 679 -30.22 -18.54 0.49
N GLY A 680 -30.37 -18.19 -0.79
CA GLY A 680 -31.03 -16.94 -1.20
C GLY A 680 -30.24 -15.67 -0.90
N TRP A 681 -29.03 -15.76 -0.33
CA TRP A 681 -28.10 -14.64 -0.22
C TRP A 681 -27.69 -14.18 -1.62
N ASP A 682 -27.70 -12.87 -1.84
CA ASP A 682 -27.39 -12.20 -3.11
C ASP A 682 -25.88 -12.00 -3.34
N TYR A 683 -25.07 -12.47 -2.40
CA TYR A 683 -23.60 -12.41 -2.40
C TYR A 683 -23.01 -11.03 -2.07
N THR A 684 -23.81 -10.09 -1.57
CA THR A 684 -23.29 -8.79 -1.10
C THR A 684 -22.68 -8.90 0.29
N GLN A 685 -21.51 -8.28 0.46
CA GLN A 685 -20.74 -8.28 1.70
C GLN A 685 -21.05 -7.05 2.57
N ASP A 686 -22.32 -6.78 2.81
CA ASP A 686 -22.73 -5.65 3.64
C ASP A 686 -22.35 -5.86 5.12
N ALA A 687 -22.08 -4.77 5.84
CA ALA A 687 -21.55 -4.82 7.20
C ALA A 687 -22.47 -5.55 8.20
N ASP A 688 -23.77 -5.59 7.95
CA ASP A 688 -24.77 -6.25 8.76
C ASP A 688 -25.08 -7.70 8.31
N SER A 689 -24.47 -8.18 7.23
CA SER A 689 -24.75 -9.51 6.67
C SER A 689 -24.15 -10.66 7.50
N ALA A 690 -25.01 -11.50 8.07
CA ALA A 690 -24.62 -12.76 8.71
C ALA A 690 -24.10 -13.78 7.70
N ALA A 691 -24.71 -13.84 6.51
CA ALA A 691 -24.30 -14.72 5.43
C ALA A 691 -22.89 -14.41 4.94
N ALA A 692 -22.55 -13.12 4.77
CA ALA A 692 -21.21 -12.69 4.43
C ALA A 692 -20.18 -13.04 5.52
N ALA A 693 -20.54 -12.89 6.80
CA ALA A 693 -19.67 -13.32 7.90
C ALA A 693 -19.36 -14.82 7.82
N TYR A 694 -20.38 -15.66 7.65
CA TYR A 694 -20.19 -17.10 7.53
C TYR A 694 -19.42 -17.48 6.28
N PHE A 695 -19.77 -16.91 5.12
CA PHE A 695 -19.06 -17.17 3.86
C PHE A 695 -17.57 -16.85 3.96
N ASN A 696 -17.19 -15.68 4.49
CA ASN A 696 -15.78 -15.31 4.60
C ASN A 696 -15.01 -16.20 5.59
N ALA A 697 -15.67 -16.68 6.65
CA ALA A 697 -15.08 -17.69 7.53
C ALA A 697 -14.87 -19.03 6.82
N VAL A 698 -15.79 -19.42 5.94
CA VAL A 698 -15.64 -20.62 5.09
C VAL A 698 -14.50 -20.42 4.08
N TRP A 699 -14.46 -19.28 3.39
CA TRP A 699 -13.40 -18.93 2.43
C TRP A 699 -12.02 -19.03 3.06
N ARG A 700 -11.83 -18.35 4.20
CA ARG A 700 -10.62 -18.43 5.01
C ARG A 700 -10.23 -19.87 5.35
N ASN A 701 -11.19 -20.68 5.82
CA ASN A 701 -10.88 -22.06 6.21
C ASN A 701 -10.59 -22.96 5.01
N ILE A 702 -11.23 -22.75 3.84
CA ILE A 702 -10.84 -23.44 2.59
C ILE A 702 -9.37 -23.16 2.29
N LEU A 703 -8.95 -21.91 2.30
CA LEU A 703 -7.58 -21.52 1.98
C LEU A 703 -6.56 -22.09 2.97
N LYS A 704 -6.84 -22.01 4.27
CA LYS A 704 -5.95 -22.54 5.31
C LYS A 704 -5.77 -24.06 5.22
N LEU A 705 -6.87 -24.78 4.97
CA LEU A 705 -6.85 -26.24 4.88
C LEU A 705 -6.20 -26.70 3.56
N ALA A 706 -6.50 -26.03 2.45
CA ALA A 706 -6.01 -26.40 1.13
C ALA A 706 -4.54 -26.01 0.92
N PHE A 707 -4.12 -24.83 1.38
CA PHE A 707 -2.80 -24.28 1.07
C PHE A 707 -1.98 -23.94 2.31
N GLY A 708 -2.56 -23.21 3.27
CA GLY A 708 -1.81 -22.61 4.38
C GLY A 708 -0.93 -23.60 5.15
N ASN A 709 -1.44 -24.80 5.44
CA ASN A 709 -0.66 -25.82 6.17
C ASN A 709 0.47 -26.48 5.35
N LYS A 710 0.50 -26.26 4.04
CA LYS A 710 1.48 -26.81 3.08
C LYS A 710 2.56 -25.78 2.73
N LEU A 711 2.34 -24.51 3.03
CA LEU A 711 3.30 -23.43 2.80
C LEU A 711 4.46 -23.49 3.81
N PRO A 712 5.68 -23.08 3.41
CA PRO A 712 6.82 -22.98 4.30
C PRO A 712 6.59 -21.93 5.40
N LYS A 713 7.32 -22.05 6.51
CA LYS A 713 7.08 -21.25 7.73
C LYS A 713 7.24 -19.74 7.50
N GLU A 714 8.09 -19.37 6.56
CA GLU A 714 8.40 -18.01 6.12
C GLU A 714 7.19 -17.32 5.47
N LEU A 715 6.18 -18.07 5.04
CA LEU A 715 4.94 -17.55 4.45
C LEU A 715 3.74 -17.66 5.39
N ARG A 716 3.89 -18.32 6.55
CA ARG A 716 2.82 -18.59 7.51
C ARG A 716 2.85 -17.57 8.63
N VAL A 717 1.66 -17.29 9.20
CA VAL A 717 1.49 -16.33 10.30
C VAL A 717 2.45 -16.63 11.45
N GLU A 718 3.09 -15.58 11.98
CA GLU A 718 4.01 -15.66 13.09
C GLU A 718 3.41 -16.45 14.26
N GLY A 719 4.17 -17.41 14.80
CA GLY A 719 3.74 -18.26 15.90
C GLY A 719 2.72 -19.36 15.54
N GLN A 720 2.26 -19.45 14.29
CA GLN A 720 1.44 -20.58 13.83
C GLN A 720 2.31 -21.84 13.72
N CYS A 721 2.30 -22.70 14.75
CA CYS A 721 3.12 -23.92 14.75
C CYS A 721 2.38 -25.13 14.18
N LEU A 722 3.02 -25.81 13.22
CA LEU A 722 2.51 -27.03 12.57
C LEU A 722 3.52 -28.17 12.69
N TRP A 723 3.02 -29.41 12.71
CA TRP A 723 3.83 -30.61 12.57
C TRP A 723 3.91 -30.99 11.09
N VAL A 724 5.10 -30.86 10.52
CA VAL A 724 5.36 -30.97 9.08
C VAL A 724 6.51 -31.94 8.83
N ASP A 725 6.60 -32.45 7.60
CA ASP A 725 7.72 -33.30 7.22
C ASP A 725 9.01 -32.44 7.11
N PRO A 726 10.18 -32.97 7.51
CA PRO A 726 11.44 -32.24 7.45
C PRO A 726 11.79 -31.80 6.02
N VAL A 727 12.29 -30.58 5.86
CA VAL A 727 12.81 -30.08 4.59
C VAL A 727 14.09 -30.89 4.23
N ASN A 728 14.18 -31.38 2.99
CA ASN A 728 15.32 -32.16 2.46
C ASN A 728 15.56 -33.55 3.09
N SER A 729 14.51 -34.31 3.46
CA SER A 729 14.71 -35.70 3.90
C SER A 729 15.18 -36.61 2.74
N THR A 730 16.45 -36.99 2.74
CA THR A 730 17.02 -37.99 1.81
C THR A 730 17.00 -39.42 2.38
N GLY A 731 16.30 -39.65 3.49
CA GLY A 731 16.11 -40.96 4.11
C GLY A 731 14.91 -41.72 3.54
N PRO A 732 14.73 -43.01 3.87
CA PRO A 732 13.50 -43.75 3.58
C PRO A 732 12.29 -42.99 4.15
N VAL A 733 11.19 -42.95 3.40
CA VAL A 733 9.94 -42.24 3.76
C VAL A 733 9.35 -42.73 5.09
N ASP A 734 9.75 -43.93 5.53
CA ASP A 734 9.23 -44.60 6.73
C ASP A 734 9.94 -44.19 8.04
N ASP A 735 10.96 -43.32 8.00
CA ASP A 735 11.84 -43.02 9.18
C ASP A 735 12.03 -41.52 9.47
N THR A 736 11.14 -40.64 8.98
CA THR A 736 11.19 -39.20 9.26
C THR A 736 10.17 -38.77 10.29
N ASP A 737 10.62 -38.55 11.53
CA ASP A 737 9.81 -37.87 12.55
C ASP A 737 9.37 -36.49 12.06
N LYS A 738 8.09 -36.17 12.22
CA LYS A 738 7.57 -34.83 11.92
C LYS A 738 8.27 -33.79 12.79
N VAL A 739 8.66 -32.67 12.19
CA VAL A 739 9.23 -31.52 12.90
C VAL A 739 8.17 -30.48 13.17
N ARG A 740 8.30 -29.78 14.30
CA ARG A 740 7.42 -28.67 14.65
C ARG A 740 8.02 -27.37 14.13
N GLU A 741 7.34 -26.72 13.20
CA GLU A 741 7.74 -25.45 12.62
C GLU A 741 6.68 -24.36 12.85
N CYS A 742 7.10 -23.22 13.39
CA CYS A 742 6.25 -22.06 13.63
C CYS A 742 6.42 -21.04 12.51
N GLY A 743 5.31 -20.46 12.06
CA GLY A 743 5.36 -19.40 11.06
C GLY A 743 6.13 -18.18 11.55
N GLU A 744 6.59 -17.38 10.60
CA GLU A 744 7.52 -16.25 10.82
C GLU A 744 7.01 -14.95 10.20
N ARG A 745 5.88 -14.97 9.48
CA ARG A 745 5.37 -13.83 8.71
C ARG A 745 4.29 -13.07 9.44
N ASP A 746 4.32 -11.75 9.36
CA ASP A 746 3.29 -10.90 9.93
C ASP A 746 1.89 -11.25 9.41
N ALA A 747 0.90 -11.11 10.28
CA ALA A 747 -0.45 -11.61 10.03
C ALA A 747 -1.10 -10.97 8.79
N ASP A 748 -0.78 -9.71 8.48
CA ASP A 748 -1.34 -9.01 7.32
C ASP A 748 -0.59 -9.31 6.00
N GLN A 749 0.61 -9.89 6.05
CA GLN A 749 1.39 -10.32 4.87
C GLN A 749 1.34 -11.83 4.61
N ALA A 750 0.91 -12.61 5.61
CA ALA A 750 0.89 -14.07 5.55
C ALA A 750 0.06 -14.60 4.38
N GLN A 751 0.48 -15.75 3.86
CA GLN A 751 -0.16 -16.44 2.75
C GLN A 751 -0.86 -17.71 3.26
N PRO A 752 -1.98 -18.13 2.65
CA PRO A 752 -2.76 -17.43 1.61
C PRO A 752 -3.53 -16.19 2.14
N ASP A 753 -3.41 -15.05 1.47
CA ASP A 753 -4.12 -13.81 1.83
C ASP A 753 -5.63 -13.85 1.49
N GLY A 754 -6.02 -14.61 0.47
CA GLY A 754 -7.41 -14.77 0.05
C GLY A 754 -7.91 -13.79 -1.00
N GLY A 755 -7.02 -13.02 -1.60
CA GLY A 755 -7.32 -12.02 -2.62
C GLY A 755 -7.57 -12.58 -4.01
N ASP A 756 -7.51 -11.68 -4.99
CA ASP A 756 -7.84 -11.97 -6.40
C ASP A 756 -6.98 -13.11 -6.98
N ARG A 757 -5.70 -13.21 -6.58
CA ARG A 757 -4.83 -14.35 -6.96
C ARG A 757 -5.35 -15.67 -6.41
N TRP A 758 -5.61 -15.75 -5.10
CA TRP A 758 -6.10 -16.98 -4.48
C TRP A 758 -7.50 -17.36 -4.94
N PHE A 759 -8.31 -16.36 -5.29
CA PHE A 759 -9.56 -16.59 -5.97
C PHE A 759 -9.35 -17.31 -7.31
N GLU A 760 -8.38 -16.88 -8.13
CA GLU A 760 -8.08 -17.56 -9.39
C GLU A 760 -7.46 -18.94 -9.20
N VAL A 761 -6.56 -19.10 -8.23
CA VAL A 761 -6.01 -20.41 -7.84
C VAL A 761 -7.13 -21.38 -7.50
N VAL A 762 -8.05 -21.00 -6.60
CA VAL A 762 -9.18 -21.86 -6.22
C VAL A 762 -10.10 -22.10 -7.41
N ARG A 763 -10.38 -21.10 -8.24
CA ARG A 763 -11.22 -21.26 -9.44
C ARG A 763 -10.67 -22.32 -10.39
N ASN A 764 -9.37 -22.33 -10.64
CA ASN A 764 -8.74 -23.34 -11.50
C ASN A 764 -8.79 -24.74 -10.85
N LEU A 765 -8.60 -24.82 -9.53
CA LEU A 765 -8.67 -26.09 -8.80
C LEU A 765 -10.09 -26.61 -8.60
N MET A 766 -11.13 -25.77 -8.69
CA MET A 766 -12.53 -26.21 -8.59
C MET A 766 -12.89 -27.28 -9.62
N GLN A 767 -12.22 -27.30 -10.77
CA GLN A 767 -12.41 -28.31 -11.83
C GLN A 767 -11.71 -29.63 -11.53
N LYS A 768 -10.68 -29.63 -10.68
CA LYS A 768 -9.89 -30.81 -10.26
C LYS A 768 -10.36 -31.26 -8.88
N THR A 769 -11.49 -31.96 -8.81
CA THR A 769 -12.12 -32.34 -7.52
C THR A 769 -11.27 -33.26 -6.65
N ASP A 770 -10.29 -33.92 -7.25
CA ASP A 770 -9.36 -34.88 -6.66
C ASP A 770 -7.91 -34.37 -6.57
N SER A 771 -7.70 -33.05 -6.72
CA SER A 771 -6.38 -32.44 -6.56
C SER A 771 -5.74 -32.72 -5.19
N GLU A 772 -4.41 -32.87 -5.16
CA GLU A 772 -3.60 -32.98 -3.93
C GLU A 772 -3.79 -31.79 -2.97
N TRP A 773 -4.15 -30.61 -3.51
CA TRP A 773 -4.47 -29.45 -2.69
C TRP A 773 -5.69 -29.69 -1.78
N TRP A 774 -6.61 -30.58 -2.19
CA TRP A 774 -7.80 -30.95 -1.43
C TRP A 774 -7.57 -32.04 -0.37
N THR A 775 -6.35 -32.09 0.16
CA THR A 775 -5.95 -33.00 1.23
C THR A 775 -5.72 -32.24 2.53
N THR A 776 -6.32 -32.70 3.63
CA THR A 776 -6.11 -32.17 4.98
C THR A 776 -6.27 -33.27 6.04
N PRO A 777 -5.38 -33.38 7.03
CA PRO A 777 -5.48 -34.43 8.03
C PRO A 777 -6.71 -34.25 8.95
N LYS A 778 -7.14 -35.35 9.56
CA LYS A 778 -8.14 -35.33 10.62
C LYS A 778 -7.62 -34.49 11.79
N SER A 779 -8.47 -33.65 12.38
CA SER A 779 -8.02 -32.82 13.51
C SER A 779 -7.87 -33.64 14.78
N VAL A 780 -7.01 -33.17 15.69
CA VAL A 780 -6.88 -33.72 17.05
C VAL A 780 -8.21 -33.71 17.81
N SER A 781 -9.08 -32.73 17.52
CA SER A 781 -10.42 -32.61 18.11
C SER A 781 -11.48 -33.46 17.39
N GLY A 782 -11.10 -34.44 16.57
CA GLY A 782 -11.99 -35.41 15.94
C GLY A 782 -12.67 -34.97 14.64
N ARG A 783 -12.57 -33.69 14.25
CA ARG A 783 -13.13 -33.17 12.99
C ARG A 783 -12.56 -33.89 11.77
N PRO A 784 -13.37 -34.18 10.72
CA PRO A 784 -12.98 -35.02 9.59
C PRO A 784 -11.78 -34.46 8.83
N GLY A 785 -10.99 -35.36 8.24
CA GLY A 785 -9.97 -35.01 7.25
C GLY A 785 -10.54 -35.08 5.84
N ALA A 786 -9.74 -34.69 4.86
CA ALA A 786 -9.99 -34.88 3.44
C ALA A 786 -8.74 -35.50 2.81
N ASP A 787 -8.94 -36.41 1.87
CA ASP A 787 -7.88 -37.07 1.11
C ASP A 787 -8.23 -36.94 -0.35
N HIS A 788 -7.54 -36.03 -1.06
CA HIS A 788 -7.76 -35.74 -2.48
C HIS A 788 -9.26 -35.54 -2.79
N ASN A 789 -9.96 -34.76 -1.98
CA ASN A 789 -11.41 -34.62 -2.11
C ASN A 789 -11.89 -33.23 -1.70
N ARG A 790 -12.21 -32.43 -2.72
CA ARG A 790 -12.69 -31.05 -2.57
C ARG A 790 -13.90 -30.95 -1.65
N ASP A 791 -14.90 -31.79 -1.87
CA ASP A 791 -16.18 -31.69 -1.14
C ASP A 791 -15.99 -32.05 0.33
N LYS A 792 -15.12 -33.00 0.65
CA LYS A 792 -14.72 -33.31 2.04
C LYS A 792 -13.90 -32.20 2.69
N LEU A 793 -13.03 -31.52 1.94
CA LEU A 793 -12.32 -30.35 2.46
C LEU A 793 -13.29 -29.19 2.72
N PHE A 794 -14.26 -28.97 1.83
CA PHE A 794 -15.27 -27.92 2.00
C PHE A 794 -16.24 -28.24 3.14
N GLU A 795 -16.64 -29.51 3.32
CA GLU A 795 -17.36 -29.98 4.52
C GLU A 795 -16.59 -29.61 5.78
N ARG A 796 -15.29 -29.89 5.80
CA ARG A 796 -14.41 -29.52 6.92
C ARG A 796 -14.32 -28.01 7.12
N ALA A 797 -14.25 -27.21 6.05
CA ALA A 797 -14.21 -25.76 6.13
C ALA A 797 -15.52 -25.15 6.68
N LEU A 798 -16.68 -25.70 6.30
CA LEU A 798 -18.00 -25.30 6.82
C LEU A 798 -18.10 -25.53 8.35
N ILE A 799 -17.60 -26.67 8.81
CA ILE A 799 -17.52 -27.00 10.24
C ILE A 799 -16.58 -26.01 10.94
N ASP A 800 -15.36 -25.84 10.43
CA ASP A 800 -14.35 -24.97 11.07
C ASP A 800 -14.82 -23.50 11.14
N ALA A 801 -15.50 -23.01 10.10
CA ALA A 801 -16.12 -21.69 10.08
C ALA A 801 -17.20 -21.52 11.15
N ARG A 802 -18.09 -22.51 11.34
CA ARG A 802 -19.13 -22.45 12.38
C ARG A 802 -18.52 -22.36 13.78
N TRP A 803 -17.50 -23.17 14.06
CA TRP A 803 -16.78 -23.15 15.33
C TRP A 803 -16.05 -21.82 15.55
N GLU A 804 -15.38 -21.32 14.52
CA GLU A 804 -14.64 -20.07 14.58
C GLU A 804 -15.56 -18.87 14.87
N LEU A 805 -16.69 -18.79 14.17
CA LEU A 805 -17.66 -17.72 14.40
C LEU A 805 -18.37 -17.84 15.75
N THR A 806 -18.60 -19.07 16.23
CA THR A 806 -19.09 -19.30 17.59
C THR A 806 -18.16 -18.70 18.64
N ALA A 807 -16.84 -18.92 18.47
CA ALA A 807 -15.84 -18.38 19.38
C ALA A 807 -15.70 -16.86 19.31
N LYS A 808 -15.87 -16.26 18.11
CA LYS A 808 -15.66 -14.82 17.89
C LYS A 808 -16.91 -13.95 18.11
N LEU A 809 -18.08 -14.44 17.72
CA LEU A 809 -19.32 -13.64 17.67
C LEU A 809 -20.40 -14.14 18.64
N GLY A 810 -20.32 -15.40 19.07
CA GLY A 810 -21.29 -16.06 19.93
C GLY A 810 -21.97 -17.26 19.25
N LYS A 811 -22.60 -18.13 20.05
CA LYS A 811 -23.33 -19.31 19.54
C LYS A 811 -24.55 -18.94 18.70
N ASP A 812 -25.23 -17.87 19.11
CA ASP A 812 -26.45 -17.35 18.48
C ASP A 812 -26.12 -16.67 17.15
N ILE A 813 -26.65 -17.27 16.08
CA ILE A 813 -26.39 -16.89 14.69
C ILE A 813 -27.02 -15.55 14.31
N ASP A 814 -28.10 -15.16 14.99
CA ASP A 814 -28.80 -13.89 14.74
C ASP A 814 -27.96 -12.68 15.16
N THR A 815 -26.93 -12.91 15.97
CA THR A 815 -25.97 -11.86 16.35
C THR A 815 -24.84 -11.69 15.34
N TRP A 816 -24.71 -12.60 14.37
CA TRP A 816 -23.60 -12.57 13.43
C TRP A 816 -23.77 -11.47 12.40
N SER A 817 -22.67 -10.78 12.08
CA SER A 817 -22.65 -9.73 11.07
C SER A 817 -21.22 -9.53 10.59
N TRP A 818 -21.03 -9.31 9.30
CA TRP A 818 -19.70 -9.17 8.70
C TRP A 818 -18.87 -8.08 9.37
N GLY A 819 -19.42 -6.89 9.56
CA GLY A 819 -18.75 -5.74 10.18
C GLY A 819 -18.41 -5.92 11.67
N ARG A 820 -18.93 -6.95 12.36
CA ARG A 820 -18.43 -7.31 13.70
C ARG A 820 -17.08 -8.02 13.64
N LEU A 821 -16.75 -8.68 12.53
CA LEU A 821 -15.43 -9.26 12.24
C LEU A 821 -14.55 -8.26 11.48
N HIS A 822 -15.13 -7.62 10.47
CA HIS A 822 -14.48 -6.73 9.52
C HIS A 822 -14.46 -5.29 10.03
N ARG A 823 -13.44 -4.99 10.84
CA ARG A 823 -13.30 -3.73 11.55
C ARG A 823 -12.07 -2.96 11.11
N LEU A 824 -12.27 -1.68 10.87
CA LEU A 824 -11.21 -0.71 10.63
C LEU A 824 -10.80 -0.03 11.93
N PHE A 825 -9.51 -0.07 12.23
CA PHE A 825 -8.87 0.74 13.25
C PHE A 825 -7.88 1.68 12.58
N LEU A 826 -8.03 2.98 12.82
CA LEU A 826 -7.10 3.97 12.31
C LEU A 826 -6.02 4.21 13.36
N LYS A 827 -4.77 3.88 13.03
CA LYS A 827 -3.63 4.00 13.93
C LYS A 827 -2.70 5.12 13.48
N ASN A 828 -2.20 5.89 14.44
CA ASN A 828 -1.07 6.77 14.23
C ASN A 828 0.20 5.92 14.01
N GLN A 829 0.86 6.10 12.87
CA GLN A 829 1.90 5.19 12.38
C GLN A 829 3.22 5.25 13.16
N THR A 830 3.33 6.09 14.19
CA THR A 830 4.51 6.16 15.06
C THR A 830 4.17 5.77 16.51
N LEU A 831 3.68 6.72 17.30
CA LEU A 831 3.36 6.54 18.72
C LEU A 831 2.02 5.81 18.94
N GLY A 832 1.29 5.52 17.86
CA GLY A 832 0.05 4.76 17.89
C GLY A 832 0.22 3.26 17.65
N THR A 833 1.36 2.81 17.10
CA THR A 833 1.67 1.40 16.85
C THR A 833 2.55 0.79 17.95
N SER A 834 3.36 1.62 18.61
CA SER A 834 4.26 1.22 19.69
C SER A 834 4.28 2.27 20.81
N GLY A 835 4.82 1.91 21.99
CA GLY A 835 4.91 2.81 23.14
C GLY A 835 3.75 2.68 24.15
N PRO A 836 3.65 3.60 25.14
CA PRO A 836 2.68 3.51 26.23
C PRO A 836 1.23 3.43 25.74
N GLY A 837 0.46 2.47 26.24
CA GLY A 837 -0.93 2.23 25.78
C GLY A 837 -1.87 3.43 25.91
N PHE A 838 -1.59 4.37 26.83
CA PHE A 838 -2.38 5.60 26.93
C PHE A 838 -2.17 6.54 25.72
N LEU A 839 -0.97 6.60 25.14
CA LEU A 839 -0.71 7.37 23.91
C LEU A 839 -1.42 6.74 22.73
N GLN A 840 -1.36 5.41 22.60
CA GLN A 840 -2.10 4.68 21.57
C GLN A 840 -3.62 4.96 21.68
N TYR A 841 -4.17 4.98 22.88
CA TYR A 841 -5.58 5.32 23.11
C TYR A 841 -5.94 6.76 22.70
N ILE A 842 -5.04 7.72 22.95
CA ILE A 842 -5.27 9.13 22.62
C ILE A 842 -5.13 9.39 21.11
N LEU A 843 -4.19 8.73 20.44
CA LEU A 843 -3.87 8.96 19.04
C LEU A 843 -4.74 8.13 18.09
N ASN A 844 -5.06 6.88 18.45
CA ASN A 844 -5.79 5.98 17.54
C ASN A 844 -7.31 6.17 17.63
N ARG A 845 -8.04 5.77 16.57
CA ARG A 845 -9.51 5.87 16.50
C ARG A 845 -10.13 4.58 15.97
N GLY A 846 -11.42 4.41 16.25
CA GLY A 846 -12.24 3.27 15.84
C GLY A 846 -12.68 2.38 17.00
N PRO A 847 -13.23 1.19 16.73
CA PRO A 847 -13.39 0.60 15.40
C PRO A 847 -14.59 1.13 14.59
N TRP A 848 -14.46 1.15 13.27
CA TRP A 848 -15.60 1.22 12.34
C TRP A 848 -15.91 -0.15 11.76
N LYS A 849 -17.20 -0.45 11.60
CA LYS A 849 -17.68 -1.71 11.00
C LYS A 849 -17.84 -1.49 9.50
N LEU A 850 -17.16 -2.27 8.68
CA LEU A 850 -17.18 -2.10 7.23
C LEU A 850 -17.87 -3.28 6.53
N GLY A 851 -18.49 -2.98 5.39
CA GLY A 851 -18.80 -3.97 4.36
C GLY A 851 -17.71 -3.96 3.29
N GLY A 852 -17.85 -4.82 2.28
CA GLY A 852 -16.85 -5.02 1.23
C GLY A 852 -15.94 -6.22 1.50
N GLY A 853 -14.89 -6.34 0.70
CA GLY A 853 -13.88 -7.39 0.82
C GLY A 853 -12.74 -7.20 -0.18
N GLU A 854 -11.83 -8.16 -0.22
CA GLU A 854 -10.57 -8.03 -0.96
C GLU A 854 -10.73 -7.95 -2.49
N ALA A 855 -11.65 -8.76 -3.05
CA ALA A 855 -11.91 -8.84 -4.49
C ALA A 855 -13.19 -8.11 -4.94
N THR A 856 -13.81 -7.30 -4.08
CA THR A 856 -15.00 -6.48 -4.42
C THR A 856 -14.60 -5.10 -4.91
N VAL A 857 -15.50 -4.38 -5.59
CA VAL A 857 -15.19 -3.01 -6.04
C VAL A 857 -14.97 -2.09 -4.84
N ASN A 858 -15.85 -2.17 -3.83
CA ASN A 858 -15.62 -1.55 -2.53
C ASN A 858 -14.56 -2.35 -1.75
N ALA A 859 -13.30 -2.10 -2.08
CA ALA A 859 -12.24 -2.99 -1.69
C ALA A 859 -11.73 -2.66 -0.27
N THR A 860 -12.37 -3.25 0.73
CA THR A 860 -11.92 -3.22 2.12
C THR A 860 -11.16 -4.52 2.41
N GLY A 861 -9.85 -4.46 2.26
CA GLY A 861 -8.97 -5.62 2.35
C GLY A 861 -8.81 -6.18 3.76
N TRP A 862 -8.68 -7.50 3.86
CA TRP A 862 -8.35 -8.25 5.07
C TRP A 862 -7.49 -9.45 4.64
N ASN A 863 -6.76 -10.07 5.58
CA ASN A 863 -5.88 -11.20 5.26
C ASN A 863 -6.45 -12.52 5.82
N ALA A 864 -6.80 -13.46 4.94
CA ALA A 864 -7.35 -14.77 5.26
C ALA A 864 -6.38 -15.69 6.03
N ALA A 865 -5.07 -15.47 5.99
CA ALA A 865 -4.14 -16.12 6.90
C ALA A 865 -4.16 -15.43 8.29
N GLY A 866 -4.15 -14.10 8.35
CA GLY A 866 -4.03 -13.31 9.59
C GLY A 866 -5.31 -13.13 10.41
N GLY A 867 -6.35 -12.53 9.85
CA GLY A 867 -7.62 -12.30 10.53
C GLY A 867 -8.60 -11.48 9.70
N TYR A 868 -9.79 -11.23 10.23
CA TYR A 868 -10.82 -10.42 9.54
C TYR A 868 -10.62 -8.91 9.64
N GLY A 869 -9.60 -8.45 10.38
CA GLY A 869 -9.30 -7.04 10.55
C GLY A 869 -8.99 -6.40 9.20
N VAL A 870 -9.46 -5.16 9.02
CA VAL A 870 -9.23 -4.42 7.78
C VAL A 870 -7.78 -3.92 7.77
N VAL A 871 -7.04 -4.22 6.71
CA VAL A 871 -5.60 -3.89 6.57
C VAL A 871 -5.35 -2.77 5.57
N TRP A 872 -6.13 -2.71 4.50
CA TRP A 872 -6.09 -1.65 3.49
C TRP A 872 -7.50 -1.31 3.02
N VAL A 873 -7.69 -0.08 2.53
CA VAL A 873 -9.01 0.48 2.22
C VAL A 873 -8.91 1.50 1.08
N PRO A 874 -10.02 1.91 0.44
CA PRO A 874 -10.01 3.08 -0.43
C PRO A 874 -9.66 4.33 0.38
N SER A 875 -8.41 4.76 0.27
CA SER A 875 -7.78 5.79 1.10
C SER A 875 -8.32 7.20 0.82
N MET A 876 -8.85 7.39 -0.38
CA MET A 876 -9.70 8.50 -0.78
C MET A 876 -10.68 8.01 -1.85
N ARG A 877 -11.73 8.80 -2.14
CA ARG A 877 -12.59 8.57 -3.31
C ARG A 877 -12.93 9.90 -3.95
N MET A 878 -12.95 9.93 -5.28
CA MET A 878 -13.52 11.05 -6.04
C MET A 878 -14.39 10.59 -7.20
N VAL A 879 -15.32 11.49 -7.57
CA VAL A 879 -16.05 11.48 -8.84
C VAL A 879 -16.03 12.90 -9.38
N VAL A 880 -15.28 13.14 -10.45
CA VAL A 880 -15.17 14.46 -11.10
C VAL A 880 -16.21 14.59 -12.20
N ASN A 881 -16.93 15.72 -12.18
CA ASN A 881 -17.96 16.07 -13.15
C ASN A 881 -17.43 17.15 -14.10
N LEU A 882 -17.13 16.78 -15.35
CA LEU A 882 -16.52 17.70 -16.33
C LEU A 882 -17.52 18.68 -16.97
N ASP A 883 -18.82 18.56 -16.67
CA ASP A 883 -19.82 19.59 -17.03
C ASP A 883 -19.82 20.75 -16.03
N ASP A 884 -19.65 20.43 -14.75
CA ASP A 884 -19.71 21.38 -13.65
C ASP A 884 -18.83 20.87 -12.50
N LEU A 885 -17.63 21.46 -12.37
CA LEU A 885 -16.64 21.04 -11.39
C LEU A 885 -17.16 21.21 -9.95
N ASP A 886 -18.06 22.18 -9.70
CA ASP A 886 -18.66 22.39 -8.37
C ASP A 886 -19.65 21.27 -7.98
N LYS A 887 -20.06 20.43 -8.94
CA LYS A 887 -20.86 19.21 -8.71
C LYS A 887 -20.00 17.95 -8.55
N SER A 888 -18.68 18.08 -8.60
CA SER A 888 -17.78 16.97 -8.31
C SER A 888 -17.89 16.55 -6.85
N LYS A 889 -17.52 15.31 -6.56
CA LYS A 889 -17.62 14.70 -5.24
C LYS A 889 -16.29 14.11 -4.82
N TRP A 890 -15.98 14.19 -3.53
CA TRP A 890 -14.73 13.66 -2.98
C TRP A 890 -14.89 13.24 -1.52
N ILE A 891 -13.98 12.41 -1.01
CA ILE A 891 -13.82 12.20 0.43
C ILE A 891 -12.41 11.66 0.73
N ASN A 892 -11.90 11.91 1.94
CA ASN A 892 -10.68 11.30 2.46
C ASN A 892 -11.02 10.31 3.60
N LEU A 893 -10.15 9.31 3.82
CA LEU A 893 -10.33 8.32 4.89
C LEU A 893 -10.37 8.94 6.30
N SER A 894 -9.49 9.93 6.54
CA SER A 894 -9.44 10.74 7.76
C SER A 894 -9.83 12.19 7.46
N GLY A 895 -9.61 13.12 8.41
CA GLY A 895 -9.76 14.54 8.14
C GLY A 895 -8.49 15.22 7.60
N ALA A 896 -8.54 16.54 7.46
CA ALA A 896 -7.47 17.38 6.91
C ALA A 896 -6.25 17.52 7.84
N SER A 897 -6.43 17.33 9.15
CA SER A 897 -5.40 17.64 10.16
C SER A 897 -4.70 16.39 10.68
N GLY A 898 -3.40 16.52 10.99
CA GLY A 898 -2.61 15.51 11.70
C GLY A 898 -2.64 15.67 13.21
N HIS A 899 -3.25 16.75 13.73
CA HIS A 899 -3.31 17.02 15.17
C HIS A 899 -4.40 16.16 15.83
N ALA A 900 -4.02 15.29 16.77
CA ALA A 900 -4.90 14.26 17.34
C ALA A 900 -6.23 14.76 17.98
N PHE A 901 -6.27 16.03 18.39
CA PHE A 901 -7.44 16.67 19.00
C PHE A 901 -8.10 17.73 18.11
N SER A 902 -7.63 17.92 16.88
CA SER A 902 -8.30 18.76 15.90
C SER A 902 -9.69 18.22 15.60
N ALA A 903 -10.65 19.13 15.37
CA ALA A 903 -11.96 18.75 14.85
C ALA A 903 -11.85 18.01 13.52
N HIS A 904 -10.80 18.30 12.73
CA HIS A 904 -10.54 17.73 11.42
C HIS A 904 -9.53 16.56 11.45
N TYR A 905 -9.45 15.81 12.56
CA TYR A 905 -8.61 14.61 12.64
C TYR A 905 -9.29 13.39 11.99
N THR A 906 -10.58 13.17 12.30
CA THR A 906 -11.39 12.04 11.78
C THR A 906 -12.85 12.41 11.48
N ASP A 907 -13.15 13.68 11.22
CA ASP A 907 -14.50 14.18 10.90
C ASP A 907 -15.09 13.61 9.61
N GLN A 908 -14.25 13.11 8.70
CA GLN A 908 -14.70 12.46 7.46
C GLN A 908 -14.89 10.94 7.59
N THR A 909 -14.23 10.27 8.54
CA THR A 909 -14.15 8.80 8.58
C THR A 909 -15.51 8.11 8.70
N GLY A 910 -16.44 8.68 9.48
CA GLY A 910 -17.80 8.14 9.59
C GLY A 910 -18.58 8.21 8.27
N LYS A 911 -18.46 9.33 7.55
CA LYS A 911 -19.07 9.54 6.23
C LYS A 911 -18.46 8.61 5.19
N TRP A 912 -17.14 8.50 5.21
CA TRP A 912 -16.38 7.57 4.38
C TRP A 912 -16.82 6.11 4.60
N ALA A 913 -16.99 5.69 5.85
CA ALA A 913 -17.43 4.34 6.20
C ALA A 913 -18.86 4.04 5.73
N ASN A 914 -19.73 5.07 5.67
CA ASN A 914 -21.09 4.98 5.14
C ASN A 914 -21.15 5.15 3.61
N GLY A 915 -20.01 5.38 2.94
CA GLY A 915 -19.97 5.63 1.50
C GLY A 915 -20.56 6.98 1.06
N GLU A 916 -20.62 7.96 1.97
CA GLU A 916 -20.97 9.33 1.63
C GLU A 916 -19.76 10.03 0.97
N LEU A 917 -20.02 10.92 0.01
CA LEU A 917 -19.02 11.83 -0.55
C LEU A 917 -19.42 13.28 -0.25
N LEU A 918 -18.42 14.13 -0.10
CA LEU A 918 -18.53 15.56 0.13
C LEU A 918 -18.57 16.33 -1.20
N ASP A 919 -19.15 17.53 -1.17
CA ASP A 919 -19.14 18.46 -2.31
C ASP A 919 -17.73 18.97 -2.58
N TRP A 920 -17.36 19.07 -3.85
CA TRP A 920 -16.09 19.65 -4.27
C TRP A 920 -16.28 21.09 -4.78
N SER A 921 -16.16 22.07 -3.90
CA SER A 921 -16.15 23.48 -4.32
C SER A 921 -14.88 23.81 -5.10
N PHE A 922 -15.01 24.37 -6.30
CA PHE A 922 -13.88 24.73 -7.15
C PHE A 922 -13.95 26.17 -7.66
N SER A 923 -15.11 26.59 -8.18
CA SER A 923 -15.29 27.96 -8.63
C SER A 923 -15.10 28.92 -7.46
N LYS A 924 -14.59 30.12 -7.75
CA LYS A 924 -14.40 31.15 -6.72
C LYS A 924 -15.67 31.38 -5.89
N LYS A 925 -16.85 31.35 -6.53
CA LYS A 925 -18.13 31.51 -5.84
C LYS A 925 -18.42 30.33 -4.91
N ALA A 926 -18.29 29.09 -5.38
CA ALA A 926 -18.55 27.91 -4.56
C ALA A 926 -17.59 27.83 -3.37
N VAL A 927 -16.31 28.16 -3.58
CA VAL A 927 -15.31 28.25 -2.49
C VAL A 927 -15.68 29.35 -1.50
N ASP A 928 -16.04 30.55 -1.97
CA ASP A 928 -16.47 31.64 -1.08
C ASP A 928 -17.70 31.24 -0.24
N ASP A 929 -18.67 30.54 -0.85
CA ASP A 929 -19.92 30.11 -0.19
C ASP A 929 -19.67 28.99 0.85
N SER A 930 -18.67 28.12 0.63
CA SER A 930 -18.32 27.03 1.57
C SER A 930 -17.27 27.41 2.63
N THR A 931 -16.62 28.56 2.47
CA THR A 931 -15.55 29.03 3.37
C THR A 931 -16.08 29.31 4.78
N SER A 932 -15.52 28.64 5.79
CA SER A 932 -15.76 28.93 7.21
C SER A 932 -14.65 29.79 7.84
N ASP A 933 -13.42 29.61 7.37
CA ASP A 933 -12.22 30.20 7.94
C ASP A 933 -11.39 30.89 6.85
N THR A 934 -10.87 32.09 7.13
CA THR A 934 -10.02 32.84 6.20
C THR A 934 -8.79 33.37 6.91
N LEU A 935 -7.62 33.00 6.38
CA LEU A 935 -6.31 33.48 6.79
C LEU A 935 -5.67 34.22 5.62
N VAL A 936 -5.10 35.40 5.87
CA VAL A 936 -4.30 36.15 4.89
C VAL A 936 -2.83 36.09 5.27
N LEU A 937 -2.00 35.51 4.40
CA LEU A 937 -0.55 35.55 4.52
C LEU A 937 -0.06 36.82 3.82
N LYS A 938 0.62 37.70 4.55
CA LYS A 938 1.09 39.00 4.07
C LYS A 938 2.63 39.00 3.99
N PRO A 939 3.22 39.72 3.03
CA PRO A 939 4.68 39.85 2.93
C PRO A 939 5.32 40.50 4.16
#